data_AF-A0A7C7DFN9-F1
#
_entry.id   AF-A0A7C7DFN9-F1
#
_cell.length_a   1.000
_cell.length_b   1.000
_cell.length_c   1.000
_cell.angle_alpha   90.00
_cell.angle_beta   90.00
_cell.angle_gamma   90.00
#
_symmetry.space_group_name_H-M   'P 1'
#
loop_
_entity.id
_entity.type
_entity.pdbx_description
1 polymer ?
#
loop_
_entity_poly.entity_id
_entity_poly.type
_entity_poly.pdbx_seq_one_letter_code
_entity_poly.pdbx_strand_id
1 'polypeptide(L)'
;MCNLKLEDVKVSGKNYVGGLVGWNQDGTIENCSVSGTVSGERDVGGLVGANSGIISACSTLCQVQGSIYLGGLAGSNFNNILSSFATGPVTGGEHVGGLVGYNDWVIGHSYATGSVKGNDKVGGLAGSSQLGHILVSYATGPVAGTGATGGLIGYNEKSLIYQSYYDRETTGQGDTGKGEPRSTTEMQLRTSYPKWDFVGKWAIEDGAGYPLLRWQEEAPQGCFYVVQPAGSARPGVEFPLELEAGKGKDGAPLEGPREVTVLCETDGEVVFQGEIQFTAGEAQLPITLDSPGLYQLRVHVADLPFSELLMVDVAEPEYAGGSGTVDDPYLIATARHLDNVRYNLTASYKLIRDIDLDVGPYNEGKGWRPIGTMAAPFTGSFDGNGKTIRGLYINREDEDDIGLFGVTGRKAHLYNLKLEDIEVKGRYWVGGLVGWNSGCISSVQISGTVSASGVTGGLVGENDSYVNSSSAACDVISEGPIAGGLVGSSFGEITGSSATGLVVGGKECGGLLGYNDETASVVNCYAAVQVEGSSLVGGLVGNNLGKIITSYATGSIAGEMDAGGFVGYNDGNIAHCYAAVAVTGEREVGGFVGYNEKEIVASYATGTVTGSEWCGGFAGVNEGVISNSYYDSQTTGRSQADNQWGIPKTTAEMKRQSTFAGWDFKSIWRMVEGLTYPRLHWEDWAW
;
A
#
# COMPACT_ATOMS: atom_id res chain seq x y z
N MET A 1 11.01 11.36 53.16
CA MET A 1 12.26 12.02 53.57
C MET A 1 12.97 12.47 52.32
N CYS A 2 13.45 13.71 52.25
CA CYS A 2 14.19 14.19 51.09
C CYS A 2 15.40 15.02 51.48
N ASN A 3 16.47 14.96 50.67
CA ASN A 3 17.67 15.80 50.79
C ASN A 3 18.42 15.65 52.14
N LEU A 4 18.48 14.42 52.67
CA LEU A 4 19.16 14.14 53.94
C LEU A 4 20.49 13.42 53.72
N LYS A 5 21.55 13.90 54.39
CA LYS A 5 22.85 13.25 54.44
C LYS A 5 23.19 12.87 55.88
N LEU A 6 23.42 11.60 56.14
CA LEU A 6 23.90 11.08 57.42
C LEU A 6 25.31 10.49 57.26
N GLU A 7 26.22 10.88 58.14
CA GLU A 7 27.62 10.47 58.10
C GLU A 7 28.05 9.76 59.39
N ASP A 8 28.92 8.75 59.25
CA ASP A 8 29.43 7.90 60.34
C ASP A 8 28.32 7.34 61.28
N VAL A 9 27.21 6.89 60.71
CA VAL A 9 26.15 6.25 61.50
C VAL A 9 26.66 4.92 62.09
N LYS A 10 26.26 4.60 63.32
CA LYS A 10 26.57 3.32 63.96
C LYS A 10 25.29 2.73 64.50
N VAL A 11 24.64 1.92 63.67
CA VAL A 11 23.33 1.36 63.95
C VAL A 11 23.46 -0.14 64.16
N SER A 12 23.01 -0.63 65.31
CA SER A 12 22.96 -2.06 65.63
C SER A 12 21.57 -2.42 66.13
N GLY A 13 20.97 -3.46 65.58
CA GLY A 13 19.64 -3.93 65.97
C GLY A 13 19.45 -5.42 65.71
N LYS A 14 18.21 -5.90 65.81
CA LYS A 14 17.87 -7.30 65.51
C LYS A 14 17.22 -7.43 64.13
N ASN A 15 16.03 -6.87 63.95
CA ASN A 15 15.27 -6.92 62.70
C ASN A 15 15.02 -5.51 62.16
N TYR A 16 14.87 -5.37 60.84
CA TYR A 16 14.51 -4.11 60.16
C TYR A 16 15.48 -2.98 60.54
N VAL A 17 16.76 -3.20 60.31
CA VAL A 17 17.82 -2.26 60.70
C VAL A 17 18.26 -1.47 59.48
N GLY A 18 17.93 -0.18 59.47
CA GLY A 18 18.37 0.76 58.45
C GLY A 18 19.16 1.92 59.04
N GLY A 19 20.15 2.43 58.30
CA GLY A 19 20.92 3.60 58.72
C GLY A 19 20.08 4.88 58.80
N LEU A 20 19.02 4.98 58.00
CA LEU A 20 18.05 6.09 58.03
C LEU A 20 16.67 5.65 58.51
N VAL A 21 16.14 4.54 57.98
CA VAL A 21 14.78 4.07 58.28
C VAL A 21 14.77 2.57 58.54
N GLY A 22 14.15 2.11 59.63
CA GLY A 22 13.99 0.67 59.87
C GLY A 22 13.08 0.00 58.84
N TRP A 23 11.84 0.49 58.70
CA TRP A 23 10.89 0.06 57.68
C TRP A 23 10.21 1.26 57.02
N ASN A 24 10.38 1.42 55.71
CA ASN A 24 9.66 2.41 54.91
C ASN A 24 8.34 1.82 54.42
N GLN A 25 7.26 2.02 55.15
CA GLN A 25 5.91 1.60 54.75
C GLN A 25 5.22 2.75 54.01
N ASP A 26 4.99 2.58 52.70
CA ASP A 26 4.30 3.53 51.81
C ASP A 26 4.91 4.94 51.68
N GLY A 27 6.09 5.19 52.28
CA GLY A 27 6.77 6.48 52.24
C GLY A 27 7.70 6.66 51.04
N THR A 28 8.02 7.91 50.72
CA THR A 28 9.04 8.25 49.72
C THR A 28 10.35 8.69 50.39
N ILE A 29 11.47 8.09 50.00
CA ILE A 29 12.82 8.49 50.39
C ILE A 29 13.55 8.92 49.12
N GLU A 30 13.89 10.20 49.03
CA GLU A 30 14.42 10.81 47.82
C GLU A 30 15.69 11.62 48.10
N ASN A 31 16.71 11.50 47.26
CA ASN A 31 17.93 12.30 47.38
C ASN A 31 18.56 12.24 48.78
N CYS A 32 18.66 11.02 49.33
CA CYS A 32 19.24 10.78 50.64
C CYS A 32 20.54 9.98 50.53
N SER A 33 21.51 10.28 51.40
CA SER A 33 22.77 9.53 51.48
C SER A 33 23.14 9.15 52.90
N VAL A 34 23.67 7.94 53.09
CA VAL A 34 24.10 7.44 54.40
C VAL A 34 25.48 6.78 54.31
N SER A 35 26.36 7.09 55.26
CA SER A 35 27.63 6.39 55.46
C SER A 35 27.81 5.99 56.92
N GLY A 36 28.57 4.91 57.17
CA GLY A 36 28.79 4.37 58.51
C GLY A 36 28.74 2.84 58.54
N THR A 37 28.33 2.27 59.68
CA THR A 37 28.15 0.83 59.89
C THR A 37 26.73 0.52 60.34
N VAL A 38 26.10 -0.45 59.67
CA VAL A 38 24.77 -0.97 60.02
C VAL A 38 24.86 -2.47 60.25
N SER A 39 24.43 -2.93 61.43
CA SER A 39 24.52 -4.33 61.83
C SER A 39 23.19 -4.86 62.36
N GLY A 40 22.81 -6.08 61.97
CA GLY A 40 21.59 -6.71 62.46
C GLY A 40 21.53 -8.22 62.21
N GLU A 41 20.40 -8.84 62.51
CA GLU A 41 20.15 -10.26 62.24
C GLU A 41 19.40 -10.45 60.92
N ARG A 42 18.27 -9.74 60.74
CA ARG A 42 17.40 -9.85 59.56
C ARG A 42 16.97 -8.49 59.02
N ASP A 43 16.83 -8.37 57.70
CA ASP A 43 16.36 -7.16 57.00
C ASP A 43 17.25 -5.97 57.34
N VAL A 44 18.50 -6.04 56.90
CA VAL A 44 19.54 -5.05 57.21
C VAL A 44 19.94 -4.32 55.94
N GLY A 45 19.75 -3.00 55.92
CA GLY A 45 20.18 -2.16 54.80
C GLY A 45 20.93 -0.93 55.25
N GLY A 46 21.88 -0.46 54.45
CA GLY A 46 22.63 0.76 54.78
C GLY A 46 21.73 2.00 54.85
N LEU A 47 20.68 2.07 54.02
CA LEU A 47 19.68 3.14 54.05
C LEU A 47 18.42 2.68 54.79
N VAL A 48 17.84 1.56 54.38
CA VAL A 48 16.55 1.07 54.90
C VAL A 48 16.62 -0.41 55.27
N GLY A 49 16.06 -0.82 56.41
CA GLY A 49 15.95 -2.26 56.72
C GLY A 49 15.01 -2.99 55.75
N ALA A 50 13.74 -2.59 55.70
CA ALA A 50 12.77 -3.07 54.71
C ALA A 50 12.06 -1.91 53.98
N ASN A 51 11.86 -2.05 52.68
CA ASN A 51 11.19 -1.06 51.84
C ASN A 51 9.88 -1.59 51.27
N SER A 52 8.79 -0.89 51.52
CA SER A 52 7.49 -1.06 50.85
C SER A 52 6.99 0.26 50.23
N GLY A 53 7.81 1.31 50.25
CA GLY A 53 7.55 2.60 49.61
C GLY A 53 8.54 2.91 48.48
N ILE A 54 8.64 4.16 48.05
CA ILE A 54 9.50 4.55 46.92
C ILE A 54 10.86 5.04 47.43
N ILE A 55 11.95 4.54 46.86
CA ILE A 55 13.30 5.07 47.05
C ILE A 55 13.81 5.60 45.72
N SER A 56 14.21 6.87 45.66
CA SER A 56 14.73 7.50 44.44
C SER A 56 15.98 8.34 44.70
N ALA A 57 16.92 8.36 43.75
CA ALA A 57 18.11 9.22 43.83
C ALA A 57 18.91 9.07 45.15
N CYS A 58 18.96 7.87 45.73
CA CYS A 58 19.61 7.66 47.03
C CYS A 58 20.96 6.94 46.90
N SER A 59 21.85 7.17 47.86
CA SER A 59 23.16 6.50 47.90
C SER A 59 23.54 6.02 49.30
N THR A 60 24.45 5.05 49.35
CA THR A 60 24.97 4.53 50.62
C THR A 60 26.39 4.02 50.47
N LEU A 61 27.23 4.41 51.44
CA LEU A 61 28.59 3.93 51.64
C LEU A 61 28.69 3.05 52.90
N CYS A 62 27.56 2.61 53.45
CA CYS A 62 27.57 1.87 54.71
C CYS A 62 28.23 0.49 54.58
N GLN A 63 29.02 0.12 55.59
CA GLN A 63 29.36 -1.27 55.82
C GLN A 63 28.15 -1.97 56.47
N VAL A 64 27.64 -3.00 55.81
CA VAL A 64 26.44 -3.73 56.26
C VAL A 64 26.82 -5.15 56.70
N GLN A 65 26.42 -5.53 57.91
CA GLN A 65 26.70 -6.86 58.49
C GLN A 65 25.45 -7.50 59.08
N GLY A 66 25.31 -8.82 58.94
CA GLY A 66 24.18 -9.55 59.54
C GLY A 66 24.00 -10.98 59.06
N SER A 67 22.79 -11.53 59.19
CA SER A 67 22.52 -12.95 58.88
C SER A 67 21.67 -13.18 57.64
N ILE A 68 20.45 -12.62 57.54
CA ILE A 68 19.52 -12.90 56.43
C ILE A 68 18.92 -11.61 55.85
N TYR A 69 18.77 -11.51 54.53
CA TYR A 69 18.25 -10.34 53.81
C TYR A 69 19.07 -9.07 54.07
N LEU A 70 20.25 -9.01 53.43
CA LEU A 70 21.17 -7.90 53.56
C LEU A 70 21.41 -7.21 52.22
N GLY A 71 21.25 -5.90 52.18
CA GLY A 71 21.63 -5.09 51.03
C GLY A 71 22.43 -3.87 51.44
N GLY A 72 23.31 -3.38 50.57
CA GLY A 72 24.01 -2.14 50.83
C GLY A 72 23.05 -0.96 51.01
N LEU A 73 21.91 -0.96 50.29
CA LEU A 73 20.84 0.04 50.39
C LEU A 73 19.63 -0.47 51.17
N ALA A 74 19.06 -1.62 50.80
CA ALA A 74 17.89 -2.19 51.48
C ALA A 74 18.06 -3.67 51.83
N GLY A 75 17.64 -4.10 53.02
CA GLY A 75 17.59 -5.52 53.36
C GLY A 75 16.57 -6.27 52.50
N SER A 76 15.32 -5.81 52.54
CA SER A 76 14.22 -6.31 51.69
C SER A 76 13.55 -5.18 50.92
N ASN A 77 13.12 -5.47 49.69
CA ASN A 77 12.44 -4.53 48.81
C ASN A 77 11.14 -5.10 48.23
N PHE A 78 10.04 -4.40 48.46
CA PHE A 78 8.69 -4.74 48.00
C PHE A 78 8.06 -3.62 47.16
N ASN A 79 8.81 -2.57 46.82
CA ASN A 79 8.35 -1.46 45.98
C ASN A 79 9.53 -0.82 45.21
N ASN A 80 9.35 0.32 44.54
CA ASN A 80 10.32 0.84 43.58
C ASN A 80 11.60 1.38 44.26
N ILE A 81 12.76 0.92 43.79
CA ILE A 81 14.07 1.55 44.02
C ILE A 81 14.58 2.04 42.66
N LEU A 82 14.73 3.35 42.51
CA LEU A 82 15.05 4.01 41.24
C LEU A 82 16.28 4.90 41.38
N SER A 83 17.15 4.93 40.36
CA SER A 83 18.25 5.90 40.28
C SER A 83 19.12 5.95 41.54
N SER A 84 19.40 4.80 42.15
CA SER A 84 20.04 4.70 43.46
C SER A 84 21.23 3.76 43.46
N PHE A 85 22.17 3.92 44.38
CA PHE A 85 23.37 3.08 44.39
C PHE A 85 23.94 2.78 45.77
N ALA A 86 24.74 1.71 45.85
CA ALA A 86 25.46 1.32 47.06
C ALA A 86 26.91 0.94 46.75
N THR A 87 27.85 1.47 47.53
CA THR A 87 29.29 1.24 47.33
C THR A 87 29.99 0.64 48.54
N GLY A 88 29.33 0.62 49.71
CA GLY A 88 29.87 0.01 50.93
C GLY A 88 29.84 -1.53 50.90
N PRO A 89 30.71 -2.22 51.66
CA PRO A 89 30.79 -3.68 51.67
C PRO A 89 29.63 -4.31 52.45
N VAL A 90 29.12 -5.45 51.96
CA VAL A 90 28.01 -6.20 52.57
C VAL A 90 28.51 -7.61 52.94
N THR A 91 28.42 -7.98 54.22
CA THR A 91 28.79 -9.31 54.72
C THR A 91 27.63 -9.95 55.46
N GLY A 92 27.11 -11.05 54.93
CA GLY A 92 25.90 -11.71 55.43
C GLY A 92 25.97 -13.22 55.49
N GLY A 93 24.84 -13.85 55.82
CA GLY A 93 24.64 -15.30 55.72
C GLY A 93 23.88 -15.67 54.45
N GLU A 94 22.57 -15.44 54.42
CA GLU A 94 21.71 -15.81 53.29
C GLU A 94 21.06 -14.57 52.66
N HIS A 95 20.86 -14.58 51.35
CA HIS A 95 20.21 -13.49 50.61
C HIS A 95 20.95 -12.15 50.78
N VAL A 96 22.17 -12.11 50.24
CA VAL A 96 23.11 -10.99 50.41
C VAL A 96 23.33 -10.31 49.07
N GLY A 97 22.91 -9.06 48.92
CA GLY A 97 23.09 -8.27 47.70
C GLY A 97 23.92 -7.02 47.93
N GLY A 98 24.60 -6.54 46.89
CA GLY A 98 25.31 -5.26 46.98
C GLY A 98 24.37 -4.06 47.14
N LEU A 99 23.19 -4.09 46.53
CA LEU A 99 22.14 -3.07 46.70
C LEU A 99 21.00 -3.57 47.58
N VAL A 100 20.45 -4.75 47.28
CA VAL A 100 19.26 -5.31 47.94
C VAL A 100 19.44 -6.77 48.32
N GLY A 101 19.11 -7.16 49.56
CA GLY A 101 19.16 -8.58 49.95
C GLY A 101 18.10 -9.43 49.27
N TYR A 102 16.84 -9.12 49.54
CA TYR A 102 15.67 -9.76 48.95
C TYR A 102 14.83 -8.76 48.15
N ASN A 103 14.60 -9.05 46.88
CA ASN A 103 13.84 -8.19 45.98
C ASN A 103 12.56 -8.87 45.47
N ASP A 104 11.43 -8.19 45.64
CA ASP A 104 10.13 -8.63 45.15
C ASP A 104 9.43 -7.60 44.28
N TRP A 105 10.09 -6.46 44.02
CA TRP A 105 9.59 -5.41 43.11
C TRP A 105 10.70 -4.81 42.23
N VAL A 106 10.44 -3.65 41.61
CA VAL A 106 11.35 -3.04 40.64
C VAL A 106 12.58 -2.42 41.30
N ILE A 107 13.76 -2.83 40.81
CA ILE A 107 15.02 -2.10 40.90
C ILE A 107 15.33 -1.55 39.52
N GLY A 108 15.34 -0.23 39.37
CA GLY A 108 15.51 0.46 38.10
C GLY A 108 16.64 1.48 38.14
N HIS A 109 17.41 1.60 37.06
CA HIS A 109 18.45 2.64 36.92
C HIS A 109 19.41 2.68 38.11
N SER A 110 19.81 1.54 38.66
CA SER A 110 20.51 1.48 39.95
C SER A 110 21.77 0.63 39.86
N TYR A 111 22.71 0.82 40.78
CA TYR A 111 23.94 0.04 40.73
C TYR A 111 24.58 -0.25 42.09
N ALA A 112 25.44 -1.27 42.12
CA ALA A 112 26.23 -1.60 43.29
C ALA A 112 27.69 -1.93 42.95
N THR A 113 28.62 -1.34 43.71
CA THR A 113 30.07 -1.52 43.50
C THR A 113 30.80 -2.07 44.72
N GLY A 114 30.14 -2.15 45.88
CA GLY A 114 30.72 -2.69 47.10
C GLY A 114 30.91 -4.21 47.05
N SER A 115 31.93 -4.73 47.75
CA SER A 115 32.16 -6.17 47.84
C SER A 115 31.04 -6.87 48.60
N VAL A 116 30.57 -8.02 48.10
CA VAL A 116 29.47 -8.79 48.67
C VAL A 116 29.97 -10.16 49.10
N LYS A 117 29.84 -10.49 50.39
CA LYS A 117 30.23 -11.78 50.95
C LYS A 117 29.07 -12.44 51.68
N GLY A 118 28.78 -13.70 51.37
CA GLY A 118 27.74 -14.47 52.05
C GLY A 118 27.91 -15.98 51.98
N ASN A 119 26.98 -16.72 52.57
CA ASN A 119 26.97 -18.19 52.53
C ASN A 119 26.10 -18.71 51.38
N ASP A 120 24.88 -18.18 51.18
CA ASP A 120 23.95 -18.62 50.13
C ASP A 120 23.14 -17.45 49.54
N LYS A 121 22.80 -17.54 48.24
CA LYS A 121 22.10 -16.51 47.45
C LYS A 121 22.77 -15.13 47.55
N VAL A 122 23.98 -15.05 47.03
CA VAL A 122 24.84 -13.87 47.08
C VAL A 122 24.95 -13.26 45.68
N GLY A 123 24.56 -11.99 45.51
CA GLY A 123 24.59 -11.33 44.21
C GLY A 123 25.21 -9.93 44.26
N GLY A 124 25.84 -9.53 43.16
CA GLY A 124 26.48 -8.22 43.07
C GLY A 124 25.51 -7.05 43.24
N LEU A 125 24.28 -7.14 42.72
CA LEU A 125 23.22 -6.15 42.93
C LEU A 125 22.17 -6.67 43.92
N ALA A 126 21.65 -7.88 43.70
CA ALA A 126 20.59 -8.46 44.53
C ALA A 126 20.92 -9.88 45.02
N GLY A 127 20.66 -10.18 46.29
CA GLY A 127 20.87 -11.52 46.82
C GLY A 127 19.92 -12.54 46.18
N SER A 128 18.61 -12.25 46.23
CA SER A 128 17.59 -13.00 45.50
C SER A 128 16.51 -12.10 44.94
N SER A 129 15.92 -12.52 43.82
CA SER A 129 14.75 -11.88 43.21
C SER A 129 13.70 -12.94 42.86
N GLN A 130 12.50 -12.83 43.46
CA GLN A 130 11.41 -13.78 43.20
C GLN A 130 10.44 -13.25 42.15
N LEU A 131 9.73 -12.16 42.46
CA LEU A 131 8.86 -11.46 41.52
C LEU A 131 9.43 -10.12 41.07
N GLY A 132 10.46 -9.61 41.74
CA GLY A 132 10.96 -8.25 41.53
C GLY A 132 11.78 -8.09 40.26
N HIS A 133 11.44 -7.14 39.39
CA HIS A 133 12.17 -6.93 38.13
C HIS A 133 13.44 -6.08 38.33
N ILE A 134 14.49 -6.39 37.58
CA ILE A 134 15.73 -5.59 37.57
C ILE A 134 15.91 -5.02 36.16
N LEU A 135 15.87 -3.70 36.07
CA LEU A 135 15.81 -2.96 34.82
C LEU A 135 16.95 -1.94 34.77
N VAL A 136 17.70 -1.89 33.66
CA VAL A 136 18.67 -0.83 33.38
C VAL A 136 19.63 -0.61 34.55
N SER A 137 20.18 -1.67 35.13
CA SER A 137 20.94 -1.63 36.39
C SER A 137 22.22 -2.43 36.29
N TYR A 138 23.21 -2.19 37.17
CA TYR A 138 24.46 -2.93 37.07
C TYR A 138 25.19 -3.20 38.39
N ALA A 139 26.11 -4.19 38.36
CA ALA A 139 26.99 -4.48 39.48
C ALA A 139 28.45 -4.67 39.05
N THR A 140 29.37 -4.21 39.90
CA THR A 140 30.83 -4.35 39.67
C THR A 140 31.59 -4.83 40.92
N GLY A 141 30.95 -4.92 42.07
CA GLY A 141 31.62 -5.33 43.31
C GLY A 141 32.01 -6.82 43.31
N PRO A 142 33.16 -7.21 43.89
CA PRO A 142 33.53 -8.62 44.04
C PRO A 142 32.47 -9.43 44.80
N VAL A 143 32.09 -10.59 44.27
CA VAL A 143 31.08 -11.48 44.87
C VAL A 143 31.73 -12.76 45.37
N ALA A 144 31.61 -13.03 46.67
CA ALA A 144 32.13 -14.24 47.31
C ALA A 144 31.04 -14.97 48.10
N GLY A 145 30.70 -16.19 47.69
CA GLY A 145 29.78 -17.04 48.45
C GLY A 145 30.01 -18.52 48.27
N THR A 146 29.47 -19.32 49.19
CA THR A 146 29.64 -20.79 49.21
C THR A 146 28.48 -21.56 48.56
N GLY A 147 27.32 -20.91 48.39
CA GLY A 147 26.09 -21.45 47.80
C GLY A 147 25.77 -20.79 46.46
N ALA A 148 24.50 -20.46 46.22
CA ALA A 148 24.09 -19.80 44.98
C ALA A 148 24.71 -18.39 44.88
N THR A 149 25.53 -18.16 43.86
CA THR A 149 26.16 -16.87 43.57
C THR A 149 25.76 -16.37 42.18
N GLY A 150 25.90 -15.07 41.95
CA GLY A 150 25.79 -14.49 40.62
C GLY A 150 26.29 -13.05 40.54
N GLY A 151 26.75 -12.65 39.35
CA GLY A 151 27.38 -11.34 39.15
C GLY A 151 26.44 -10.17 39.36
N LEU A 152 25.16 -10.32 38.98
CA LEU A 152 24.11 -9.33 39.24
C LEU A 152 23.10 -9.83 40.29
N ILE A 153 22.54 -11.05 40.13
CA ILE A 153 21.62 -11.64 41.11
C ILE A 153 22.13 -13.00 41.60
N GLY A 154 22.08 -13.27 42.91
CA GLY A 154 22.48 -14.58 43.47
C GLY A 154 21.50 -15.71 43.15
N TYR A 155 20.20 -15.46 43.28
CA TYR A 155 19.12 -16.39 42.94
C TYR A 155 17.95 -15.68 42.25
N ASN A 156 17.59 -16.13 41.05
CA ASN A 156 16.47 -15.61 40.28
C ASN A 156 15.39 -16.70 40.15
N GLU A 157 14.15 -16.42 40.57
CA GLU A 157 13.03 -17.36 40.42
C GLU A 157 12.14 -17.03 39.21
N LYS A 158 11.53 -15.84 39.19
CA LYS A 158 10.61 -15.39 38.13
C LYS A 158 10.82 -13.93 37.72
N SER A 159 11.95 -13.33 38.09
CA SER A 159 12.21 -11.93 37.80
C SER A 159 12.59 -11.71 36.34
N LEU A 160 12.00 -10.68 35.73
CA LEU A 160 12.50 -10.10 34.49
C LEU A 160 13.79 -9.34 34.76
N ILE A 161 14.83 -9.67 34.01
CA ILE A 161 16.10 -8.94 33.98
C ILE A 161 16.22 -8.33 32.60
N TYR A 162 16.22 -7.00 32.53
CA TYR A 162 16.21 -6.27 31.26
C TYR A 162 17.32 -5.23 31.25
N GLN A 163 18.20 -5.31 30.24
CA GLN A 163 19.32 -4.39 30.04
C GLN A 163 20.13 -4.12 31.31
N SER A 164 20.37 -5.18 32.08
CA SER A 164 21.06 -5.11 33.35
C SER A 164 22.26 -6.03 33.33
N TYR A 165 23.39 -5.47 33.73
CA TYR A 165 24.70 -6.01 33.40
C TYR A 165 25.55 -6.18 34.63
N TYR A 166 26.54 -7.04 34.56
CA TYR A 166 27.59 -7.06 35.58
C TYR A 166 28.96 -7.22 34.94
N ASP A 167 29.95 -6.66 35.61
CA ASP A 167 31.33 -6.83 35.22
C ASP A 167 31.84 -8.20 35.69
N ARG A 168 32.06 -9.10 34.74
CA ARG A 168 32.48 -10.49 35.02
C ARG A 168 33.87 -10.58 35.65
N GLU A 169 34.74 -9.62 35.35
CA GLU A 169 36.13 -9.60 35.79
C GLU A 169 36.22 -9.11 37.24
N THR A 170 35.48 -8.05 37.58
CA THR A 170 35.52 -7.48 38.93
C THR A 170 34.62 -8.23 39.91
N THR A 171 33.46 -8.73 39.47
CA THR A 171 32.60 -9.58 40.32
C THR A 171 33.19 -10.96 40.53
N GLY A 172 34.03 -11.44 39.59
CA GLY A 172 34.57 -12.80 39.57
C GLY A 172 33.54 -13.85 39.16
N GLN A 173 32.42 -13.43 38.54
CA GLN A 173 31.30 -14.30 38.16
C GLN A 173 31.15 -14.36 36.64
N GLY A 174 30.50 -15.41 36.13
CA GLY A 174 30.29 -15.62 34.68
C GLY A 174 29.00 -16.39 34.39
N ASP A 175 28.01 -16.25 35.27
CA ASP A 175 26.71 -16.91 35.20
C ASP A 175 25.78 -16.32 34.11
N THR A 176 24.85 -17.16 33.63
CA THR A 176 23.82 -16.78 32.64
C THR A 176 22.43 -16.83 33.27
N GLY A 177 21.51 -15.98 32.82
CA GLY A 177 20.12 -15.94 33.31
C GLY A 177 19.90 -15.19 34.63
N LYS A 178 20.95 -14.58 35.21
CA LYS A 178 20.86 -13.74 36.41
C LYS A 178 21.45 -12.34 36.23
N GLY A 179 21.55 -11.88 34.98
CA GLY A 179 22.26 -10.68 34.53
C GLY A 179 23.07 -10.97 33.29
N GLU A 180 23.36 -9.95 32.48
CA GLU A 180 24.22 -10.12 31.30
C GLU A 180 25.69 -9.84 31.67
N PRO A 181 26.60 -10.83 31.58
CA PRO A 181 28.03 -10.60 31.81
C PRO A 181 28.62 -9.70 30.73
N ARG A 182 29.45 -8.77 31.14
CA ARG A 182 30.28 -7.92 30.28
C ARG A 182 31.69 -7.87 30.86
N SER A 183 32.71 -7.73 30.00
CA SER A 183 34.07 -7.39 30.42
C SER A 183 34.14 -5.98 31.02
N THR A 184 35.21 -5.67 31.75
CA THR A 184 35.43 -4.30 32.25
C THR A 184 35.47 -3.30 31.11
N THR A 185 36.11 -3.63 29.98
CA THR A 185 36.16 -2.77 28.81
C THR A 185 34.78 -2.53 28.21
N GLU A 186 33.95 -3.57 28.04
CA GLU A 186 32.59 -3.41 27.53
C GLU A 186 31.75 -2.54 28.47
N MET A 187 31.87 -2.74 29.79
CA MET A 187 31.15 -1.95 30.79
C MET A 187 31.57 -0.46 30.83
N GLN A 188 32.67 -0.11 30.18
CA GLN A 188 33.17 1.26 30.08
C GLN A 188 32.85 1.92 28.74
N LEU A 189 32.03 1.28 27.89
CA LEU A 189 31.67 1.80 26.57
C LEU A 189 30.16 2.02 26.45
N ARG A 190 29.74 3.22 26.02
CA ARG A 190 28.33 3.57 25.75
C ARG A 190 27.63 2.61 24.81
N THR A 191 28.34 2.13 23.80
CA THR A 191 27.82 1.20 22.80
C THR A 191 27.38 -0.14 23.39
N SER A 192 27.85 -0.49 24.59
CA SER A 192 27.39 -1.66 25.34
C SER A 192 26.00 -1.47 25.98
N TYR A 193 25.44 -0.26 25.92
CA TYR A 193 24.20 0.14 26.58
C TYR A 193 23.19 0.77 25.59
N PRO A 194 22.82 0.10 24.49
CA PRO A 194 22.14 0.72 23.34
C PRO A 194 20.76 1.33 23.61
N LYS A 195 20.10 0.99 24.73
CA LYS A 195 18.81 1.62 25.13
C LYS A 195 18.84 2.30 26.49
N TRP A 196 20.03 2.58 27.03
CA TRP A 196 20.14 3.42 28.22
C TRP A 196 19.98 4.89 27.84
N ASP A 197 19.25 5.63 28.66
CA ASP A 197 19.12 7.07 28.53
C ASP A 197 20.38 7.75 29.09
N PHE A 198 21.31 8.11 28.21
CA PHE A 198 22.50 8.90 28.56
C PHE A 198 22.30 10.41 28.48
N VAL A 199 21.07 10.86 28.17
CA VAL A 199 20.71 12.27 28.13
C VAL A 199 20.20 12.69 29.51
N GLY A 200 19.18 12.00 30.02
CA GLY A 200 18.48 12.35 31.25
C GLY A 200 18.84 11.53 32.49
N LYS A 201 19.32 10.28 32.35
CA LYS A 201 19.50 9.36 33.50
C LYS A 201 20.94 9.00 33.81
N TRP A 202 21.68 8.56 32.80
CA TRP A 202 23.04 8.06 32.94
C TRP A 202 24.04 9.01 32.30
N ALA A 203 25.28 8.92 32.72
CA ALA A 203 26.42 9.61 32.15
C ALA A 203 27.61 8.66 32.14
N ILE A 204 28.40 8.71 31.08
CA ILE A 204 29.61 7.88 30.95
C ILE A 204 30.57 8.55 29.96
N GLU A 205 31.85 8.41 30.25
CA GLU A 205 32.93 8.72 29.35
C GLU A 205 33.59 7.41 28.89
N ASP A 206 33.55 7.16 27.58
CA ASP A 206 34.03 5.90 27.00
C ASP A 206 35.49 5.63 27.39
N GLY A 207 35.72 4.46 28.00
CA GLY A 207 37.03 4.00 28.46
C GLY A 207 37.55 4.65 29.74
N ALA A 208 36.84 5.61 30.34
CA ALA A 208 37.28 6.29 31.56
C ALA A 208 36.69 5.67 32.85
N GLY A 209 35.50 5.08 32.77
CA GLY A 209 34.82 4.50 33.94
C GLY A 209 33.45 3.93 33.62
N TYR A 210 32.78 3.40 34.64
CA TYR A 210 31.43 2.84 34.54
C TYR A 210 30.36 3.94 34.45
N PRO A 211 29.14 3.64 33.96
CA PRO A 211 28.04 4.58 33.97
C PRO A 211 27.74 5.14 35.37
N LEU A 212 27.68 6.46 35.48
CA LEU A 212 27.25 7.18 36.66
C LEU A 212 25.84 7.72 36.45
N LEU A 213 25.09 7.90 37.53
CA LEU A 213 23.80 8.56 37.47
C LEU A 213 24.02 10.06 37.30
N ARG A 214 23.26 10.70 36.40
CA ARG A 214 23.40 12.13 36.05
C ARG A 214 23.35 13.09 37.23
N TRP A 215 22.65 12.73 38.29
CA TRP A 215 22.54 13.56 39.49
C TRP A 215 23.80 13.52 40.36
N GLN A 216 24.75 12.62 40.11
CA GLN A 216 26.03 12.56 40.83
C GLN A 216 26.95 13.71 40.42
N GLU A 217 27.67 14.28 41.39
CA GLU A 217 28.57 15.42 41.18
C GLU A 217 29.68 15.15 40.16
N GLU A 218 30.23 13.92 40.15
CA GLU A 218 31.31 13.48 39.26
C GLU A 218 30.80 13.01 37.88
N ALA A 219 29.49 13.03 37.62
CA ALA A 219 28.94 12.56 36.36
C ALA A 219 29.34 13.51 35.21
N PRO A 220 29.85 12.99 34.07
CA PRO A 220 30.08 13.81 32.88
C PRO A 220 28.80 14.55 32.46
N GLN A 221 28.92 15.85 32.20
CA GLN A 221 27.75 16.70 31.93
C GLN A 221 27.38 16.80 30.45
N GLY A 222 28.23 16.31 29.54
CA GLY A 222 28.00 16.45 28.11
C GLY A 222 26.68 15.83 27.66
N CYS A 223 25.90 16.53 26.84
CA CYS A 223 24.56 16.14 26.39
C CYS A 223 24.16 16.92 25.13
N PHE A 224 23.13 16.47 24.43
CA PHE A 224 22.39 17.26 23.44
C PHE A 224 21.02 16.62 23.20
N TYR A 225 20.08 17.38 22.64
CA TYR A 225 18.79 16.90 22.16
C TYR A 225 18.74 16.97 20.64
N VAL A 226 17.86 16.17 20.04
CA VAL A 226 17.62 16.20 18.60
C VAL A 226 16.13 16.41 18.37
N VAL A 227 15.78 17.42 17.59
CA VAL A 227 14.42 17.78 17.26
C VAL A 227 14.24 17.72 15.74
N GLN A 228 13.13 17.16 15.29
CA GLN A 228 12.71 17.26 13.89
C GLN A 228 11.67 18.38 13.75
N PRO A 229 11.92 19.39 12.90
CA PRO A 229 10.90 20.39 12.57
C PRO A 229 9.68 19.75 11.91
N ALA A 230 8.47 20.21 12.25
CA ALA A 230 7.23 19.62 11.75
C ALA A 230 7.10 19.70 10.22
N GLY A 231 6.64 18.62 9.58
CA GLY A 231 6.32 18.56 8.14
C GLY A 231 7.53 18.52 7.20
N SER A 232 8.72 18.28 7.74
CA SER A 232 10.00 18.39 7.03
C SER A 232 10.41 17.12 6.28
N ALA A 233 9.97 15.93 6.69
CA ALA A 233 10.39 14.67 6.08
C ALA A 233 9.55 14.27 4.86
N ARG A 234 10.21 14.12 3.71
CA ARG A 234 9.64 13.55 2.48
C ARG A 234 10.68 12.66 1.80
N PRO A 235 10.27 11.61 1.07
CA PRO A 235 11.21 10.74 0.37
C PRO A 235 12.12 11.53 -0.59
N GLY A 236 13.43 11.38 -0.44
CA GLY A 236 14.46 11.98 -1.30
C GLY A 236 14.62 13.50 -1.18
N VAL A 237 13.99 14.14 -0.17
CA VAL A 237 14.11 15.58 0.08
C VAL A 237 14.95 15.82 1.33
N GLU A 238 15.97 16.68 1.21
CA GLU A 238 16.80 17.07 2.37
C GLU A 238 15.97 17.88 3.38
N PHE A 239 16.11 17.54 4.66
CA PHE A 239 15.50 18.26 5.76
C PHE A 239 16.44 18.36 6.98
N PRO A 240 16.33 19.42 7.79
CA PRO A 240 17.21 19.58 8.96
C PRO A 240 16.70 18.80 10.17
N LEU A 241 17.64 18.19 10.91
CA LEU A 241 17.50 17.89 12.32
C LEU A 241 18.17 19.00 13.13
N GLU A 242 17.50 19.47 14.18
CA GLU A 242 18.00 20.51 15.08
C GLU A 242 18.66 19.85 16.28
N LEU A 243 19.95 20.10 16.48
CA LEU A 243 20.66 19.70 17.68
C LEU A 243 20.61 20.85 18.68
N GLU A 244 20.05 20.59 19.86
CA GLU A 244 19.80 21.62 20.87
C GLU A 244 20.49 21.31 22.21
N ALA A 245 20.75 22.35 22.99
CA ALA A 245 21.34 22.30 24.33
C ALA A 245 22.62 21.42 24.42
N GLY A 246 23.41 21.43 23.36
CA GLY A 246 24.69 20.77 23.26
C GLY A 246 25.67 21.29 24.31
N LYS A 247 26.12 20.41 25.21
CA LYS A 247 27.11 20.73 26.24
C LYS A 247 28.31 19.80 26.15
N GLY A 248 29.49 20.35 26.45
CA GLY A 248 30.72 19.60 26.65
C GLY A 248 30.74 18.87 28.00
N LYS A 249 31.80 18.09 28.24
CA LYS A 249 32.00 17.31 29.47
C LYS A 249 31.98 18.19 30.74
N ASP A 250 32.45 19.43 30.61
CA ASP A 250 32.50 20.46 31.66
C ASP A 250 31.16 21.20 31.86
N GLY A 251 30.14 20.89 31.07
CA GLY A 251 28.84 21.53 31.10
C GLY A 251 28.75 22.86 30.35
N ALA A 252 29.84 23.32 29.72
CA ALA A 252 29.82 24.50 28.87
C ALA A 252 29.10 24.21 27.54
N PRO A 253 28.38 25.18 26.95
CA PRO A 253 27.81 25.01 25.62
C PRO A 253 28.88 24.63 24.58
N LEU A 254 28.52 23.74 23.65
CA LEU A 254 29.42 23.37 22.57
C LEU A 254 29.63 24.53 21.59
N GLU A 255 30.86 24.66 21.14
CA GLU A 255 31.28 25.62 20.12
C GLU A 255 32.16 24.93 19.07
N GLY A 256 32.02 25.39 17.83
CA GLY A 256 32.86 25.00 16.70
C GLY A 256 32.52 23.64 16.08
N PRO A 257 33.41 23.12 15.22
CA PRO A 257 33.20 21.87 14.49
C PRO A 257 33.15 20.64 15.41
N ARG A 258 32.22 19.73 15.12
CA ARG A 258 32.13 18.40 15.73
C ARG A 258 31.81 17.35 14.67
N GLU A 259 32.48 16.21 14.76
CA GLU A 259 32.11 15.03 13.98
C GLU A 259 30.76 14.49 14.46
N VAL A 260 29.85 14.26 13.51
CA VAL A 260 28.50 13.76 13.73
C VAL A 260 28.25 12.54 12.85
N THR A 261 27.62 11.52 13.41
CA THR A 261 27.13 10.35 12.67
C THR A 261 25.67 10.10 13.02
N VAL A 262 24.85 9.78 12.02
CA VAL A 262 23.45 9.38 12.21
C VAL A 262 23.28 7.95 11.72
N LEU A 263 22.72 7.12 12.60
CA LEU A 263 22.48 5.71 12.35
C LEU A 263 20.98 5.45 12.34
N CYS A 264 20.53 4.60 11.42
CA CYS A 264 19.24 3.93 11.50
C CYS A 264 19.39 2.69 12.39
N GLU A 265 18.65 2.63 13.50
CA GLU A 265 18.73 1.51 14.45
C GLU A 265 18.10 0.22 13.93
N THR A 266 17.20 0.32 12.95
CA THR A 266 16.47 -0.84 12.43
C THR A 266 17.40 -1.79 11.67
N ASP A 267 18.41 -1.26 10.97
CA ASP A 267 19.30 -2.00 10.07
C ASP A 267 20.79 -1.66 10.28
N GLY A 268 21.12 -0.66 11.09
CA GLY A 268 22.48 -0.19 11.35
C GLY A 268 23.06 0.69 10.24
N GLU A 269 22.24 1.13 9.27
CA GLU A 269 22.70 1.96 8.15
C GLU A 269 23.13 3.35 8.62
N VAL A 270 24.26 3.83 8.08
CA VAL A 270 24.73 5.20 8.30
C VAL A 270 24.00 6.13 7.35
N VAL A 271 23.06 6.90 7.88
CA VAL A 271 22.26 7.88 7.13
C VAL A 271 23.06 9.17 6.88
N PHE A 272 23.96 9.51 7.80
CA PHE A 272 24.83 10.68 7.69
C PHE A 272 26.14 10.46 8.43
N GLN A 273 27.25 10.97 7.88
CA GLN A 273 28.52 11.09 8.58
C GLN A 273 29.27 12.33 8.08
N GLY A 274 29.66 13.21 9.00
CA GLY A 274 30.44 14.40 8.67
C GLY A 274 30.53 15.42 9.81
N GLU A 275 31.21 16.52 9.56
CA GLU A 275 31.43 17.59 10.54
C GLU A 275 30.29 18.62 10.53
N ILE A 276 29.77 18.97 11.71
CA ILE A 276 28.72 19.97 11.92
C ILE A 276 29.22 21.08 12.85
N GLN A 277 28.86 22.32 12.54
CA GLN A 277 29.23 23.50 13.34
C GLN A 277 28.21 23.72 14.46
N PHE A 278 28.69 23.72 15.71
CA PHE A 278 27.91 24.16 16.87
C PHE A 278 28.16 25.64 17.17
N THR A 279 27.10 26.36 17.53
CA THR A 279 27.16 27.73 18.06
C THR A 279 26.29 27.79 19.31
N ALA A 280 26.86 28.16 20.47
CA ALA A 280 26.15 28.22 21.75
C ALA A 280 25.36 26.94 22.11
N GLY A 281 25.86 25.77 21.71
CA GLY A 281 25.21 24.48 21.94
C GLY A 281 24.10 24.11 20.94
N GLU A 282 23.90 24.90 19.89
CA GLU A 282 22.92 24.61 18.82
C GLU A 282 23.63 24.27 17.50
N ALA A 283 23.03 23.38 16.71
CA ALA A 283 23.48 23.08 15.35
C ALA A 283 22.33 22.55 14.47
N GLN A 284 22.51 22.61 13.14
CA GLN A 284 21.60 22.00 12.18
C GLN A 284 22.31 20.90 11.40
N LEU A 285 21.63 19.77 11.25
CA LEU A 285 22.14 18.57 10.62
C LEU A 285 21.24 18.19 9.43
N PRO A 286 21.71 18.34 8.18
CA PRO A 286 20.92 17.99 7.00
C PRO A 286 20.83 16.47 6.84
N ILE A 287 19.61 15.95 6.66
CA ILE A 287 19.31 14.54 6.47
C ILE A 287 18.48 14.34 5.20
N THR A 288 18.75 13.27 4.46
CA THR A 288 17.91 12.81 3.35
C THR A 288 17.56 11.34 3.56
N LEU A 289 16.28 10.99 3.40
CA LEU A 289 15.78 9.61 3.51
C LEU A 289 14.99 9.28 2.25
N ASP A 290 15.40 8.25 1.51
CA ASP A 290 14.91 8.04 0.14
C ASP A 290 13.60 7.25 0.05
N SER A 291 13.27 6.46 1.08
CA SER A 291 12.07 5.60 1.07
C SER A 291 11.03 6.08 2.08
N PRO A 292 9.72 5.98 1.77
CA PRO A 292 8.68 6.18 2.77
C PRO A 292 8.78 5.17 3.92
N GLY A 293 8.38 5.58 5.11
CA GLY A 293 8.36 4.71 6.28
C GLY A 293 8.75 5.42 7.57
N LEU A 294 8.68 4.65 8.67
CA LEU A 294 9.02 5.12 10.00
C LEU A 294 10.46 4.73 10.34
N TYR A 295 11.35 5.72 10.43
CA TYR A 295 12.76 5.55 10.73
C TYR A 295 13.03 5.76 12.22
N GLN A 296 13.94 4.96 12.76
CA GLN A 296 14.42 5.04 14.14
C GLN A 296 15.87 5.53 14.12
N LEU A 297 16.07 6.84 14.26
CA LEU A 297 17.38 7.47 14.11
C LEU A 297 18.04 7.72 15.46
N ARG A 298 19.35 7.49 15.51
CA ARG A 298 20.21 7.92 16.62
C ARG A 298 21.33 8.80 16.10
N VAL A 299 21.50 9.94 16.74
CA VAL A 299 22.59 10.88 16.43
C VAL A 299 23.72 10.66 17.42
N HIS A 300 24.93 10.61 16.90
CA HIS A 300 26.18 10.55 17.64
C HIS A 300 26.97 11.81 17.35
N VAL A 301 27.27 12.59 18.39
CA VAL A 301 28.24 13.69 18.32
C VAL A 301 29.50 13.21 19.03
N ALA A 302 30.67 13.40 18.42
CA ALA A 302 31.94 12.96 18.98
C ALA A 302 32.12 13.48 20.42
N ASP A 303 32.68 12.63 21.29
CA ASP A 303 32.93 12.87 22.72
C ASP A 303 31.69 13.10 23.60
N LEU A 304 30.47 12.96 23.06
CA LEU A 304 29.20 13.13 23.77
C LEU A 304 28.39 11.83 23.85
N PRO A 305 27.42 11.74 24.78
CA PRO A 305 26.48 10.64 24.78
C PRO A 305 25.64 10.61 23.51
N PHE A 306 25.07 9.45 23.18
CA PHE A 306 24.10 9.35 22.09
C PHE A 306 22.85 10.17 22.38
N SER A 307 22.18 10.64 21.32
CA SER A 307 20.83 11.19 21.42
C SER A 307 19.83 10.16 21.94
N GLU A 308 18.69 10.65 22.41
CA GLU A 308 17.47 9.81 22.46
C GLU A 308 17.12 9.30 21.06
N LEU A 309 16.30 8.24 21.02
CA LEU A 309 15.83 7.68 19.75
C LEU A 309 14.83 8.63 19.11
N LEU A 310 15.14 9.12 17.91
CA LEU A 310 14.27 9.98 17.14
C LEU A 310 13.44 9.15 16.16
N MET A 311 12.12 9.29 16.23
CA MET A 311 11.19 8.69 15.28
C MET A 311 10.92 9.68 14.15
N VAL A 312 11.29 9.32 12.93
CA VAL A 312 11.04 10.15 11.73
C VAL A 312 10.09 9.42 10.81
N ASP A 313 8.87 9.95 10.63
CA ASP A 313 7.89 9.44 9.68
C ASP A 313 8.06 10.13 8.32
N VAL A 314 8.48 9.36 7.31
CA VAL A 314 8.63 9.81 5.93
C VAL A 314 7.35 9.41 5.18
N ALA A 315 6.44 10.37 5.01
CA ALA A 315 5.14 10.11 4.39
C ALA A 315 5.25 9.77 2.89
N GLU A 316 4.52 8.73 2.45
CA GLU A 316 4.35 8.45 1.01
C GLU A 316 3.53 9.59 0.37
N PRO A 317 4.02 10.23 -0.71
CA PRO A 317 3.28 11.30 -1.36
C PRO A 317 2.00 10.77 -2.04
N GLU A 318 0.96 11.59 -2.10
CA GLU A 318 -0.34 11.20 -2.69
C GLU A 318 -0.21 10.84 -4.19
N TYR A 319 0.71 11.51 -4.88
CA TYR A 319 1.06 11.31 -6.28
C TYR A 319 2.58 11.43 -6.45
N ALA A 320 3.14 10.99 -7.58
CA ALA A 320 4.58 11.10 -7.85
C ALA A 320 5.04 12.55 -8.15
N GLY A 321 4.10 13.49 -8.27
CA GLY A 321 4.33 14.88 -8.60
C GLY A 321 3.11 15.53 -9.25
N GLY A 322 3.25 16.79 -9.65
CA GLY A 322 2.20 17.58 -10.31
C GLY A 322 1.22 18.24 -9.34
N SER A 323 0.47 19.21 -9.85
CA SER A 323 -0.53 20.00 -9.11
C SER A 323 -1.98 19.66 -9.47
N GLY A 324 -2.19 18.72 -10.41
CA GLY A 324 -3.51 18.30 -10.86
C GLY A 324 -4.18 19.25 -11.84
N THR A 325 -3.44 20.24 -12.36
CA THR A 325 -3.92 21.14 -13.42
C THR A 325 -3.68 20.53 -14.80
N VAL A 326 -4.31 21.08 -15.84
CA VAL A 326 -4.13 20.57 -17.21
C VAL A 326 -2.66 20.67 -17.68
N ASP A 327 -1.99 21.77 -17.32
CA ASP A 327 -0.58 22.01 -17.70
C ASP A 327 0.40 21.25 -16.81
N ASP A 328 -0.02 20.86 -15.60
CA ASP A 328 0.79 20.16 -14.61
C ASP A 328 -0.05 19.07 -13.89
N PRO A 329 -0.36 17.96 -14.60
CA PRO A 329 -1.24 16.92 -14.10
C PRO A 329 -0.58 16.11 -12.98
N TYR A 330 -1.39 15.54 -12.09
CA TYR A 330 -0.90 14.59 -11.11
C TYR A 330 -0.27 13.37 -11.78
N LEU A 331 0.94 13.01 -11.36
CA LEU A 331 1.72 11.92 -11.95
C LEU A 331 1.43 10.60 -11.22
N ILE A 332 0.92 9.63 -11.98
CA ILE A 332 0.53 8.31 -11.48
C ILE A 332 1.63 7.29 -11.80
N ALA A 333 2.17 6.67 -10.75
CA ALA A 333 3.33 5.78 -10.83
C ALA A 333 3.16 4.44 -10.11
N THR A 334 2.11 4.32 -9.30
CA THR A 334 1.79 3.15 -8.47
C THR A 334 0.29 2.93 -8.46
N ALA A 335 -0.15 1.71 -8.10
CA ALA A 335 -1.56 1.39 -7.91
C ALA A 335 -2.22 2.29 -6.86
N ARG A 336 -1.48 2.68 -5.80
CA ARG A 336 -1.96 3.64 -4.79
C ARG A 336 -2.20 5.04 -5.35
N HIS A 337 -1.29 5.55 -6.20
CA HIS A 337 -1.53 6.85 -6.85
C HIS A 337 -2.78 6.80 -7.74
N LEU A 338 -2.99 5.68 -8.47
CA LEU A 338 -4.19 5.49 -9.29
C LEU A 338 -5.44 5.43 -8.42
N ASP A 339 -5.38 4.74 -7.29
CA ASP A 339 -6.48 4.65 -6.33
C ASP A 339 -6.85 6.04 -5.77
N ASN A 340 -5.87 6.92 -5.58
CA ASN A 340 -6.09 8.28 -5.06
C ASN A 340 -6.87 9.19 -6.00
N VAL A 341 -6.96 8.89 -7.31
CA VAL A 341 -7.73 9.68 -8.31
C VAL A 341 -9.17 9.94 -7.85
N ARG A 342 -9.75 8.99 -7.11
CA ARG A 342 -11.12 9.09 -6.59
C ARG A 342 -11.34 10.23 -5.59
N TYR A 343 -10.27 10.81 -5.04
CA TYR A 343 -10.35 11.90 -4.06
C TYR A 343 -10.37 13.29 -4.72
N ASN A 344 -10.00 13.39 -6.01
CA ASN A 344 -10.09 14.64 -6.75
C ASN A 344 -10.59 14.41 -8.19
N LEU A 345 -11.90 14.23 -8.31
CA LEU A 345 -12.57 13.82 -9.56
C LEU A 345 -12.57 14.89 -10.68
N THR A 346 -12.04 16.09 -10.43
CA THR A 346 -12.01 17.20 -11.39
C THR A 346 -10.60 17.52 -11.90
N ALA A 347 -9.56 16.93 -11.28
CA ALA A 347 -8.16 17.16 -11.63
C ALA A 347 -7.72 16.46 -12.93
N SER A 348 -6.53 16.79 -13.41
CA SER A 348 -5.87 16.14 -14.53
C SER A 348 -4.79 15.18 -14.06
N TYR A 349 -4.73 14.01 -14.69
CA TYR A 349 -3.87 12.89 -14.31
C TYR A 349 -3.10 12.38 -15.52
N LYS A 350 -1.87 11.90 -15.27
CA LYS A 350 -1.02 11.30 -16.30
C LYS A 350 -0.28 10.08 -15.76
N LEU A 351 -0.41 8.95 -16.45
CA LEU A 351 0.42 7.78 -16.15
C LEU A 351 1.87 8.04 -16.59
N ILE A 352 2.81 7.77 -15.67
CA ILE A 352 4.25 7.81 -15.96
C ILE A 352 4.91 6.43 -15.93
N ARG A 353 4.18 5.42 -15.44
CA ARG A 353 4.57 4.00 -15.42
C ARG A 353 3.38 3.13 -15.77
N ASP A 354 3.65 1.91 -16.19
CA ASP A 354 2.63 0.87 -16.22
C ASP A 354 2.20 0.56 -14.77
N ILE A 355 0.93 0.24 -14.57
CA ILE A 355 0.33 -0.02 -13.26
C ILE A 355 -0.15 -1.46 -13.22
N ASP A 356 0.23 -2.18 -12.18
CA ASP A 356 -0.25 -3.52 -11.89
C ASP A 356 -1.32 -3.46 -10.79
N LEU A 357 -2.53 -3.91 -11.10
CA LEU A 357 -3.66 -4.02 -10.16
C LEU A 357 -3.88 -5.46 -9.68
N ASP A 358 -3.12 -6.44 -10.16
CA ASP A 358 -3.15 -7.82 -9.64
C ASP A 358 -2.35 -7.95 -8.32
N VAL A 359 -2.57 -7.00 -7.42
CA VAL A 359 -1.92 -6.92 -6.11
C VAL A 359 -2.93 -6.48 -5.06
N GLY A 360 -2.79 -7.02 -3.84
CA GLY A 360 -3.62 -6.63 -2.71
C GLY A 360 -3.46 -5.15 -2.38
N PRO A 361 -4.53 -4.42 -2.03
CA PRO A 361 -5.90 -4.91 -1.83
C PRO A 361 -6.79 -4.89 -3.08
N TYR A 362 -6.25 -4.54 -4.25
CA TYR A 362 -7.04 -4.23 -5.46
C TYR A 362 -7.62 -5.46 -6.17
N ASN A 363 -7.01 -6.63 -5.97
CA ASN A 363 -7.49 -7.92 -6.47
C ASN A 363 -8.15 -8.80 -5.39
N GLU A 364 -8.43 -8.25 -4.20
CA GLU A 364 -9.02 -8.99 -3.08
C GLU A 364 -10.53 -8.70 -2.93
N GLY A 365 -11.32 -9.70 -2.52
CA GLY A 365 -12.75 -9.53 -2.23
C GLY A 365 -13.57 -9.06 -3.45
N LYS A 366 -14.20 -7.88 -3.34
CA LYS A 366 -14.92 -7.22 -4.45
C LYS A 366 -13.98 -6.59 -5.50
N GLY A 367 -12.67 -6.62 -5.26
CA GLY A 367 -11.66 -6.01 -6.11
C GLY A 367 -11.74 -4.48 -6.15
N TRP A 368 -11.35 -3.92 -7.29
CA TRP A 368 -11.32 -2.48 -7.53
C TRP A 368 -12.69 -1.83 -7.30
N ARG A 369 -12.67 -0.66 -6.66
CA ARG A 369 -13.86 0.20 -6.53
C ARG A 369 -13.86 1.21 -7.68
N PRO A 370 -14.90 1.23 -8.55
CA PRO A 370 -14.98 2.17 -9.66
C PRO A 370 -14.73 3.63 -9.24
N ILE A 371 -14.04 4.39 -10.10
CA ILE A 371 -13.80 5.82 -9.90
C ILE A 371 -15.00 6.60 -10.45
N GLY A 372 -15.59 7.44 -9.60
CA GLY A 372 -16.77 8.23 -9.96
C GLY A 372 -18.06 7.45 -9.80
N THR A 373 -19.12 8.16 -9.43
CA THR A 373 -20.49 7.61 -9.26
C THR A 373 -21.48 8.54 -9.94
N MET A 374 -22.73 8.12 -10.09
CA MET A 374 -23.79 8.98 -10.63
C MET A 374 -23.93 10.30 -9.83
N ALA A 375 -23.73 10.26 -8.51
CA ALA A 375 -23.80 11.45 -7.64
C ALA A 375 -22.55 12.34 -7.72
N ALA A 376 -21.40 11.75 -8.06
CA ALA A 376 -20.12 12.43 -8.15
C ALA A 376 -19.32 11.84 -9.33
N PRO A 377 -19.64 12.23 -10.57
CA PRO A 377 -18.97 11.67 -11.74
C PRO A 377 -17.54 12.18 -11.87
N PHE A 378 -16.67 11.39 -12.48
CA PHE A 378 -15.36 11.88 -12.89
C PHE A 378 -15.52 12.92 -14.00
N THR A 379 -14.95 14.11 -13.84
CA THR A 379 -15.06 15.23 -14.81
C THR A 379 -13.71 15.83 -15.20
N GLY A 380 -12.62 15.26 -14.69
CA GLY A 380 -11.25 15.64 -14.98
C GLY A 380 -10.70 15.03 -16.27
N SER A 381 -9.38 15.00 -16.40
CA SER A 381 -8.70 14.34 -17.52
C SER A 381 -7.77 13.22 -17.04
N PHE A 382 -7.72 12.12 -17.79
CA PHE A 382 -6.85 10.98 -17.51
C PHE A 382 -6.11 10.59 -18.79
N ASP A 383 -4.84 11.00 -18.85
CA ASP A 383 -3.92 10.65 -19.93
C ASP A 383 -3.16 9.37 -19.56
N GLY A 384 -3.49 8.27 -20.24
CA GLY A 384 -2.75 7.02 -20.13
C GLY A 384 -1.34 7.12 -20.68
N ASN A 385 -1.00 8.13 -21.49
CA ASN A 385 0.35 8.36 -22.03
C ASN A 385 0.96 7.10 -22.71
N GLY A 386 0.10 6.27 -23.32
CA GLY A 386 0.44 5.00 -23.94
C GLY A 386 0.83 3.88 -22.96
N LYS A 387 0.64 4.07 -21.66
CA LYS A 387 0.92 3.11 -20.59
C LYS A 387 -0.21 2.12 -20.40
N THR A 388 0.12 1.05 -19.70
CA THR A 388 -0.77 -0.08 -19.46
C THR A 388 -1.18 -0.14 -17.99
N ILE A 389 -2.46 -0.40 -17.74
CA ILE A 389 -2.99 -0.87 -16.46
C ILE A 389 -3.30 -2.36 -16.65
N ARG A 390 -2.72 -3.24 -15.84
CA ARG A 390 -2.88 -4.70 -15.94
C ARG A 390 -3.64 -5.27 -14.74
N GLY A 391 -4.33 -6.38 -14.94
CA GLY A 391 -4.90 -7.17 -13.84
C GLY A 391 -6.04 -6.48 -13.10
N LEU A 392 -6.83 -5.66 -13.79
CA LEU A 392 -8.00 -5.03 -13.19
C LEU A 392 -9.03 -6.12 -12.85
N TYR A 393 -9.22 -6.38 -11.56
CA TYR A 393 -10.24 -7.29 -11.06
C TYR A 393 -11.38 -6.51 -10.39
N ILE A 394 -12.62 -6.73 -10.83
CA ILE A 394 -13.84 -6.20 -10.21
C ILE A 394 -14.87 -7.32 -10.11
N ASN A 395 -15.34 -7.63 -8.90
CA ASN A 395 -16.38 -8.62 -8.68
C ASN A 395 -17.52 -8.04 -7.83
N ARG A 396 -18.46 -7.39 -8.51
CA ARG A 396 -19.55 -6.58 -7.91
C ARG A 396 -20.89 -6.91 -8.57
N GLU A 397 -21.24 -8.19 -8.59
CA GLU A 397 -22.43 -8.75 -9.27
C GLU A 397 -23.76 -8.07 -8.91
N ASP A 398 -23.82 -7.40 -7.76
CA ASP A 398 -24.99 -6.72 -7.22
C ASP A 398 -25.01 -5.20 -7.45
N GLU A 399 -23.98 -4.62 -8.07
CA GLU A 399 -23.79 -3.17 -8.25
C GLU A 399 -23.86 -2.75 -9.73
N ASP A 400 -24.30 -1.51 -9.96
CA ASP A 400 -24.40 -0.90 -11.28
C ASP A 400 -23.21 0.06 -11.54
N ASP A 401 -23.07 0.53 -12.77
CA ASP A 401 -22.04 1.50 -13.19
C ASP A 401 -20.63 0.98 -12.94
N ILE A 402 -20.30 -0.16 -13.56
CA ILE A 402 -19.08 -0.91 -13.25
C ILE A 402 -18.05 -0.76 -14.36
N GLY A 403 -16.82 -0.43 -13.95
CA GLY A 403 -15.61 -0.32 -14.77
C GLY A 403 -14.44 0.24 -13.94
N LEU A 404 -13.28 0.47 -14.55
CA LEU A 404 -12.20 1.24 -13.91
C LEU A 404 -12.74 2.59 -13.39
N PHE A 405 -13.54 3.25 -14.23
CA PHE A 405 -14.41 4.37 -13.91
C PHE A 405 -15.86 3.89 -13.87
N GLY A 406 -16.62 4.29 -12.86
CA GLY A 406 -18.04 3.96 -12.80
C GLY A 406 -18.83 4.86 -13.72
N VAL A 407 -18.77 6.17 -13.43
CA VAL A 407 -19.48 7.21 -14.20
C VAL A 407 -18.54 8.37 -14.54
N THR A 408 -18.56 8.77 -15.81
CA THR A 408 -17.89 9.98 -16.28
C THR A 408 -18.89 11.06 -16.66
N GLY A 409 -18.57 12.32 -16.37
CA GLY A 409 -19.39 13.47 -16.71
C GLY A 409 -18.94 14.16 -18.00
N ARG A 410 -19.71 15.15 -18.46
CA ARG A 410 -19.55 15.83 -19.76
C ARG A 410 -18.19 16.47 -20.05
N LYS A 411 -17.37 16.72 -19.03
CA LYS A 411 -16.02 17.31 -19.16
C LYS A 411 -14.91 16.26 -19.08
N ALA A 412 -15.26 15.00 -18.86
CA ALA A 412 -14.27 13.94 -18.71
C ALA A 412 -13.55 13.68 -20.03
N HIS A 413 -12.24 13.48 -19.94
CA HIS A 413 -11.40 13.03 -21.05
C HIS A 413 -10.57 11.83 -20.60
N LEU A 414 -10.83 10.65 -21.16
CA LEU A 414 -10.06 9.44 -20.92
C LEU A 414 -9.36 9.04 -22.22
N TYR A 415 -8.02 9.02 -22.24
CA TYR A 415 -7.31 8.83 -23.50
C TYR A 415 -5.93 8.21 -23.38
N ASN A 416 -5.43 7.66 -24.51
CA ASN A 416 -4.09 7.07 -24.66
C ASN A 416 -3.78 5.95 -23.65
N LEU A 417 -4.73 5.07 -23.38
CA LEU A 417 -4.64 4.10 -22.29
C LEU A 417 -4.81 2.66 -22.78
N LYS A 418 -4.07 1.73 -22.17
CA LYS A 418 -4.27 0.30 -22.36
C LYS A 418 -4.71 -0.36 -21.05
N LEU A 419 -5.74 -1.18 -21.11
CA LEU A 419 -6.16 -2.09 -20.04
C LEU A 419 -5.93 -3.53 -20.53
N GLU A 420 -5.03 -4.26 -19.88
CA GLU A 420 -4.72 -5.65 -20.25
C GLU A 420 -5.13 -6.60 -19.13
N ASP A 421 -5.57 -7.80 -19.51
CA ASP A 421 -5.94 -8.89 -18.60
C ASP A 421 -6.96 -8.48 -17.53
N ILE A 422 -8.04 -7.83 -17.96
CA ILE A 422 -9.11 -7.41 -17.05
C ILE A 422 -10.10 -8.56 -16.77
N GLU A 423 -10.65 -8.59 -15.56
CA GLU A 423 -11.78 -9.43 -15.17
C GLU A 423 -12.82 -8.55 -14.46
N VAL A 424 -13.90 -8.21 -15.16
CA VAL A 424 -14.91 -7.27 -14.67
C VAL A 424 -16.28 -7.95 -14.62
N LYS A 425 -16.90 -7.93 -13.44
CA LYS A 425 -18.24 -8.46 -13.20
C LYS A 425 -19.14 -7.47 -12.46
N GLY A 426 -20.33 -7.23 -12.99
CA GLY A 426 -21.31 -6.26 -12.45
C GLY A 426 -22.77 -6.62 -12.73
N ARG A 427 -23.71 -5.72 -12.39
CA ARG A 427 -25.16 -5.91 -12.58
C ARG A 427 -25.70 -5.21 -13.83
N TYR A 428 -25.72 -3.88 -13.86
CA TYR A 428 -26.14 -3.04 -15.01
C TYR A 428 -25.06 -2.02 -15.37
N TRP A 429 -25.02 -1.63 -16.66
CA TRP A 429 -24.05 -0.69 -17.22
C TRP A 429 -22.62 -1.06 -16.86
N VAL A 430 -22.18 -2.20 -17.40
CA VAL A 430 -20.87 -2.76 -17.13
C VAL A 430 -19.99 -2.60 -18.36
N GLY A 431 -18.86 -1.92 -18.19
CA GLY A 431 -17.80 -1.76 -19.19
C GLY A 431 -16.43 -1.94 -18.56
N GLY A 432 -15.47 -2.48 -19.29
CA GLY A 432 -14.13 -2.68 -18.72
C GLY A 432 -13.43 -1.36 -18.34
N LEU A 433 -13.62 -0.30 -19.14
CA LEU A 433 -13.13 1.04 -18.81
C LEU A 433 -14.18 1.86 -18.04
N VAL A 434 -15.39 1.99 -18.59
CA VAL A 434 -16.43 2.87 -18.04
C VAL A 434 -17.78 2.16 -17.98
N GLY A 435 -18.47 2.23 -16.85
CA GLY A 435 -19.88 1.83 -16.78
C GLY A 435 -20.77 2.74 -17.62
N TRP A 436 -20.85 4.02 -17.24
CA TRP A 436 -21.62 5.07 -17.94
C TRP A 436 -20.71 6.21 -18.42
N ASN A 437 -20.63 6.41 -19.74
CA ASN A 437 -19.86 7.48 -20.36
C ASN A 437 -20.72 8.68 -20.78
N SER A 438 -20.56 9.84 -20.12
CA SER A 438 -21.05 11.12 -20.65
C SER A 438 -19.93 12.03 -21.17
N GLY A 439 -18.67 11.57 -21.16
CA GLY A 439 -17.50 12.33 -21.60
C GLY A 439 -16.90 11.83 -22.93
N CYS A 440 -15.61 12.12 -23.12
CA CYS A 440 -14.86 11.72 -24.31
C CYS A 440 -13.86 10.61 -23.99
N ILE A 441 -14.00 9.49 -24.70
CA ILE A 441 -13.07 8.36 -24.66
C ILE A 441 -12.34 8.28 -26.00
N SER A 442 -11.01 8.30 -26.00
CA SER A 442 -10.26 8.22 -27.25
C SER A 442 -8.93 7.47 -27.16
N SER A 443 -8.60 6.69 -28.18
CA SER A 443 -7.33 5.93 -28.21
C SER A 443 -7.15 5.01 -27.01
N VAL A 444 -8.21 4.27 -26.65
CA VAL A 444 -8.18 3.26 -25.57
C VAL A 444 -8.23 1.85 -26.14
N GLN A 445 -7.40 0.97 -25.59
CA GLN A 445 -7.37 -0.44 -25.92
C GLN A 445 -7.64 -1.27 -24.68
N ILE A 446 -8.51 -2.26 -24.76
CA ILE A 446 -8.85 -3.13 -23.63
C ILE A 446 -8.86 -4.60 -24.03
N SER A 447 -8.39 -5.49 -23.15
CA SER A 447 -8.49 -6.95 -23.30
C SER A 447 -8.80 -7.66 -21.98
N GLY A 448 -9.50 -8.78 -22.05
CA GLY A 448 -9.90 -9.58 -20.90
C GLY A 448 -11.36 -10.06 -20.97
N THR A 449 -12.02 -10.16 -19.83
CA THR A 449 -13.40 -10.64 -19.73
C THR A 449 -14.28 -9.61 -19.04
N VAL A 450 -15.45 -9.34 -19.60
CA VAL A 450 -16.49 -8.48 -19.01
C VAL A 450 -17.80 -9.26 -18.93
N SER A 451 -18.39 -9.35 -17.74
CA SER A 451 -19.64 -10.07 -17.53
C SER A 451 -20.66 -9.29 -16.71
N ALA A 452 -21.95 -9.41 -17.06
CA ALA A 452 -23.02 -8.79 -16.28
C ALA A 452 -24.38 -9.48 -16.44
N SER A 453 -25.29 -9.15 -15.53
CA SER A 453 -26.71 -9.56 -15.60
C SER A 453 -27.62 -8.62 -16.42
N GLY A 454 -27.06 -7.52 -16.94
CA GLY A 454 -27.79 -6.39 -17.52
C GLY A 454 -27.16 -5.91 -18.83
N VAL A 455 -26.96 -4.60 -18.97
CA VAL A 455 -26.29 -4.00 -20.14
C VAL A 455 -24.77 -4.17 -20.01
N THR A 456 -24.15 -4.80 -21.01
CA THR A 456 -22.72 -5.12 -20.98
C THR A 456 -22.03 -4.66 -22.27
N GLY A 457 -20.91 -3.97 -22.13
CA GLY A 457 -19.99 -3.67 -23.23
C GLY A 457 -18.54 -4.01 -22.88
N GLY A 458 -17.70 -4.37 -23.84
CA GLY A 458 -16.29 -4.67 -23.55
C GLY A 458 -15.52 -3.45 -23.01
N LEU A 459 -15.73 -2.27 -23.59
CA LEU A 459 -15.10 -1.02 -23.18
C LEU A 459 -16.04 -0.16 -22.32
N VAL A 460 -17.28 0.03 -22.79
CA VAL A 460 -18.27 0.94 -22.19
C VAL A 460 -19.62 0.24 -22.02
N GLY A 461 -20.24 0.31 -20.84
CA GLY A 461 -21.61 -0.17 -20.66
C GLY A 461 -22.62 0.66 -21.47
N GLU A 462 -22.71 1.96 -21.17
CA GLU A 462 -23.57 2.92 -21.88
C GLU A 462 -22.81 4.19 -22.29
N ASN A 463 -23.00 4.63 -23.53
CA ASN A 463 -22.34 5.79 -24.11
C ASN A 463 -23.35 6.89 -24.49
N ASP A 464 -23.33 8.00 -23.75
CA ASP A 464 -24.14 9.20 -24.01
C ASP A 464 -23.41 10.28 -24.80
N SER A 465 -22.13 10.06 -25.14
CA SER A 465 -21.31 11.10 -25.76
C SER A 465 -20.40 10.56 -26.86
N TYR A 466 -19.11 10.35 -26.59
CA TYR A 466 -18.14 10.12 -27.67
C TYR A 466 -17.15 9.00 -27.34
N VAL A 467 -17.09 7.99 -28.21
CA VAL A 467 -16.04 6.96 -28.23
C VAL A 467 -15.34 7.00 -29.57
N ASN A 468 -14.02 7.22 -29.56
CA ASN A 468 -13.26 7.35 -30.80
C ASN A 468 -11.96 6.54 -30.80
N SER A 469 -11.62 5.96 -31.94
CA SER A 469 -10.32 5.31 -32.17
C SER A 469 -9.97 4.30 -31.06
N SER A 470 -10.96 3.56 -30.57
CA SER A 470 -10.81 2.67 -29.41
C SER A 470 -11.16 1.23 -29.77
N SER A 471 -10.58 0.27 -29.05
CA SER A 471 -10.74 -1.16 -29.36
C SER A 471 -10.93 -2.02 -28.13
N ALA A 472 -11.85 -2.97 -28.21
CA ALA A 472 -12.02 -4.04 -27.22
C ALA A 472 -11.67 -5.40 -27.82
N ALA A 473 -10.77 -6.11 -27.16
CA ALA A 473 -10.42 -7.51 -27.41
C ALA A 473 -10.85 -8.34 -26.19
N CYS A 474 -12.15 -8.32 -25.92
CA CYS A 474 -12.73 -8.87 -24.71
C CYS A 474 -13.73 -9.97 -25.02
N ASP A 475 -13.79 -10.97 -24.14
CA ASP A 475 -14.93 -11.87 -24.05
C ASP A 475 -16.03 -11.17 -23.23
N VAL A 476 -17.16 -10.88 -23.88
CA VAL A 476 -18.31 -10.20 -23.29
C VAL A 476 -19.42 -11.22 -23.03
N ILE A 477 -19.75 -11.45 -21.76
CA ILE A 477 -20.71 -12.48 -21.34
C ILE A 477 -21.86 -11.81 -20.57
N SER A 478 -22.99 -11.60 -21.24
CA SER A 478 -24.18 -10.99 -20.65
C SER A 478 -25.28 -12.03 -20.44
N GLU A 479 -25.77 -12.13 -19.20
CA GLU A 479 -27.04 -12.82 -18.89
C GLU A 479 -28.25 -11.89 -19.12
N GLY A 480 -27.98 -10.61 -19.41
CA GLY A 480 -28.97 -9.57 -19.61
C GLY A 480 -29.44 -9.42 -21.07
N PRO A 481 -30.35 -8.46 -21.32
CA PRO A 481 -30.95 -8.28 -22.64
C PRO A 481 -29.98 -7.71 -23.67
N ILE A 482 -28.97 -6.93 -23.27
CA ILE A 482 -28.12 -6.15 -24.19
C ILE A 482 -26.66 -6.53 -23.99
N ALA A 483 -25.97 -6.82 -25.10
CA ALA A 483 -24.53 -7.09 -25.12
C ALA A 483 -23.89 -6.50 -26.38
N GLY A 484 -22.76 -5.82 -26.21
CA GLY A 484 -21.93 -5.38 -27.32
C GLY A 484 -20.44 -5.62 -27.08
N GLY A 485 -19.70 -6.02 -28.12
CA GLY A 485 -18.27 -6.29 -27.97
C GLY A 485 -17.44 -5.07 -27.55
N LEU A 486 -17.83 -3.87 -27.98
CA LEU A 486 -17.20 -2.60 -27.56
C LEU A 486 -18.10 -1.81 -26.59
N VAL A 487 -19.35 -1.58 -26.97
CA VAL A 487 -20.30 -0.75 -26.21
C VAL A 487 -21.61 -1.51 -26.03
N GLY A 488 -22.21 -1.50 -24.84
CA GLY A 488 -23.52 -2.11 -24.64
C GLY A 488 -24.64 -1.33 -25.35
N SER A 489 -24.86 -0.09 -24.92
CA SER A 489 -25.86 0.83 -25.48
C SER A 489 -25.23 2.17 -25.85
N SER A 490 -25.66 2.81 -26.93
CA SER A 490 -25.18 4.12 -27.34
C SER A 490 -26.31 5.09 -27.67
N PHE A 491 -26.24 6.27 -27.07
CA PHE A 491 -26.97 7.51 -27.39
C PHE A 491 -26.04 8.59 -27.98
N GLY A 492 -24.75 8.26 -28.11
CA GLY A 492 -23.71 9.13 -28.65
C GLY A 492 -23.09 8.61 -29.96
N GLU A 493 -21.95 9.18 -30.33
CA GLU A 493 -21.18 8.79 -31.52
C GLU A 493 -20.06 7.80 -31.16
N ILE A 494 -19.92 6.77 -31.99
CA ILE A 494 -18.83 5.79 -31.97
C ILE A 494 -18.13 5.83 -33.32
N THR A 495 -16.87 6.28 -33.32
CA THR A 495 -16.11 6.50 -34.56
C THR A 495 -14.75 5.80 -34.55
N GLY A 496 -14.34 5.23 -35.68
CA GLY A 496 -12.99 4.65 -35.84
C GLY A 496 -12.68 3.51 -34.87
N SER A 497 -13.69 2.81 -34.35
CA SER A 497 -13.56 1.92 -33.20
C SER A 497 -13.88 0.47 -33.55
N SER A 498 -13.40 -0.47 -32.74
CA SER A 498 -13.48 -1.89 -33.08
C SER A 498 -13.68 -2.85 -31.92
N ALA A 499 -14.24 -4.02 -32.23
CA ALA A 499 -14.40 -5.12 -31.29
C ALA A 499 -13.89 -6.45 -31.87
N THR A 500 -13.23 -7.23 -31.01
CA THR A 500 -12.79 -8.61 -31.23
C THR A 500 -13.03 -9.41 -29.95
N GLY A 501 -13.08 -10.74 -30.04
CA GLY A 501 -13.42 -11.62 -28.92
C GLY A 501 -14.79 -12.28 -29.09
N LEU A 502 -15.23 -13.02 -28.08
CA LEU A 502 -16.55 -13.64 -28.02
C LEU A 502 -17.58 -12.66 -27.44
N VAL A 503 -18.78 -12.60 -28.02
CA VAL A 503 -19.92 -11.88 -27.44
C VAL A 503 -21.07 -12.86 -27.23
N VAL A 504 -21.46 -13.08 -25.98
CA VAL A 504 -22.62 -13.88 -25.58
C VAL A 504 -23.65 -12.96 -24.94
N GLY A 505 -24.88 -12.94 -25.44
CA GLY A 505 -25.94 -12.08 -24.91
C GLY A 505 -27.35 -12.58 -25.11
N GLY A 506 -28.33 -11.85 -24.59
CA GLY A 506 -29.75 -12.15 -24.69
C GLY A 506 -30.39 -11.72 -26.04
N LYS A 507 -31.11 -10.59 -26.00
CA LYS A 507 -32.04 -10.13 -27.05
C LYS A 507 -31.46 -9.10 -28.01
N GLU A 508 -30.47 -8.33 -27.61
CA GLU A 508 -29.91 -7.22 -28.38
C GLU A 508 -28.39 -7.38 -28.34
N CYS A 509 -27.91 -8.32 -29.16
CA CYS A 509 -26.55 -8.81 -29.12
C CYS A 509 -25.83 -8.42 -30.40
N GLY A 510 -24.85 -7.50 -30.29
CA GLY A 510 -24.09 -7.01 -31.43
C GLY A 510 -22.60 -7.20 -31.26
N GLY A 511 -21.90 -7.46 -32.36
CA GLY A 511 -20.46 -7.65 -32.29
C GLY A 511 -19.67 -6.41 -31.87
N LEU A 512 -20.13 -5.21 -32.24
CA LEU A 512 -19.59 -3.94 -31.75
C LEU A 512 -20.51 -3.32 -30.68
N LEU A 513 -21.81 -3.27 -30.96
CA LEU A 513 -22.80 -2.51 -30.19
C LEU A 513 -24.10 -3.29 -30.01
N GLY A 514 -24.63 -3.41 -28.79
CA GLY A 514 -25.91 -4.07 -28.56
C GLY A 514 -27.09 -3.24 -29.09
N TYR A 515 -27.23 -2.02 -28.59
CA TYR A 515 -28.33 -1.09 -28.93
C TYR A 515 -27.80 0.27 -29.40
N ASN A 516 -28.27 0.73 -30.57
CA ASN A 516 -27.95 2.04 -31.13
C ASN A 516 -29.21 2.92 -31.19
N ASP A 517 -29.26 3.95 -30.36
CA ASP A 517 -30.40 4.87 -30.26
C ASP A 517 -30.59 5.73 -31.53
N GLU A 518 -31.79 6.29 -31.72
CA GLU A 518 -32.12 7.16 -32.86
C GLU A 518 -31.20 8.39 -32.98
N THR A 519 -30.66 8.85 -31.85
CA THR A 519 -29.72 9.98 -31.79
C THR A 519 -28.26 9.60 -32.04
N ALA A 520 -27.94 8.31 -31.97
CA ALA A 520 -26.58 7.79 -32.03
C ALA A 520 -26.08 7.57 -33.46
N SER A 521 -24.76 7.53 -33.61
CA SER A 521 -24.11 7.22 -34.89
C SER A 521 -22.88 6.34 -34.74
N VAL A 522 -22.72 5.41 -35.68
CA VAL A 522 -21.58 4.48 -35.77
C VAL A 522 -20.89 4.70 -37.11
N VAL A 523 -19.63 5.13 -37.09
CA VAL A 523 -18.91 5.58 -38.31
C VAL A 523 -17.49 5.02 -38.35
N ASN A 524 -17.09 4.43 -39.48
CA ASN A 524 -15.74 3.86 -39.64
C ASN A 524 -15.40 2.83 -38.55
N CYS A 525 -16.36 1.99 -38.18
CA CYS A 525 -16.19 0.99 -37.14
C CYS A 525 -16.19 -0.43 -37.72
N TYR A 526 -15.62 -1.38 -36.97
CA TYR A 526 -15.72 -2.78 -37.35
C TYR A 526 -15.81 -3.76 -36.19
N ALA A 527 -16.43 -4.91 -36.45
CA ALA A 527 -16.44 -6.05 -35.55
C ALA A 527 -15.88 -7.28 -36.26
N ALA A 528 -14.98 -7.99 -35.57
CA ALA A 528 -14.43 -9.27 -36.00
C ALA A 528 -14.55 -10.28 -34.85
N VAL A 529 -15.77 -10.77 -34.63
CA VAL A 529 -16.17 -11.49 -33.41
C VAL A 529 -16.98 -12.75 -33.72
N GLN A 530 -17.09 -13.61 -32.72
CA GLN A 530 -18.15 -14.61 -32.64
C GLN A 530 -19.27 -14.05 -31.78
N VAL A 531 -20.51 -14.07 -32.27
CA VAL A 531 -21.69 -13.59 -31.54
C VAL A 531 -22.66 -14.74 -31.31
N GLU A 532 -23.08 -14.93 -30.07
CA GLU A 532 -24.09 -15.91 -29.66
C GLU A 532 -25.21 -15.19 -28.92
N GLY A 533 -26.43 -15.28 -29.44
CA GLY A 533 -27.60 -14.63 -28.84
C GLY A 533 -28.92 -15.30 -29.17
N SER A 534 -30.00 -14.82 -28.55
CA SER A 534 -31.36 -15.36 -28.78
C SER A 534 -32.10 -14.63 -29.90
N SER A 535 -32.23 -13.31 -29.82
CA SER A 535 -32.93 -12.48 -30.80
C SER A 535 -32.12 -11.23 -31.13
N LEU A 536 -32.51 -10.50 -32.19
CA LEU A 536 -31.88 -9.27 -32.70
C LEU A 536 -30.34 -9.35 -32.67
N VAL A 537 -29.80 -10.41 -33.28
CA VAL A 537 -28.37 -10.71 -33.24
C VAL A 537 -27.69 -10.17 -34.48
N GLY A 538 -26.76 -9.25 -34.30
CA GLY A 538 -26.07 -8.55 -35.40
C GLY A 538 -24.55 -8.69 -35.36
N GLY A 539 -23.93 -8.81 -36.53
CA GLY A 539 -22.48 -8.89 -36.63
C GLY A 539 -21.78 -7.60 -36.18
N LEU A 540 -22.39 -6.44 -36.45
CA LEU A 540 -21.97 -5.14 -35.94
C LEU A 540 -22.89 -4.64 -34.83
N VAL A 541 -24.19 -4.54 -35.10
CA VAL A 541 -25.18 -3.96 -34.16
C VAL A 541 -26.37 -4.88 -33.97
N GLY A 542 -26.77 -5.15 -32.72
CA GLY A 542 -27.97 -5.96 -32.46
C GLY A 542 -29.25 -5.25 -32.93
N ASN A 543 -29.60 -4.15 -32.27
CA ASN A 543 -30.76 -3.31 -32.58
C ASN A 543 -30.31 -1.89 -32.97
N ASN A 544 -30.65 -1.45 -34.18
CA ASN A 544 -30.29 -0.15 -34.71
C ASN A 544 -31.50 0.75 -34.98
N LEU A 545 -31.59 1.88 -34.28
CA LEU A 545 -32.50 2.99 -34.56
C LEU A 545 -31.77 4.21 -35.14
N GLY A 546 -30.44 4.28 -34.92
CA GLY A 546 -29.59 5.39 -35.34
C GLY A 546 -28.97 5.25 -36.72
N LYS A 547 -27.84 5.93 -36.93
CA LYS A 547 -27.09 5.90 -38.20
C LYS A 547 -25.90 4.97 -38.14
N ILE A 548 -25.70 4.16 -39.18
CA ILE A 548 -24.47 3.37 -39.37
C ILE A 548 -23.88 3.67 -40.74
N ILE A 549 -22.65 4.15 -40.77
CA ILE A 549 -22.00 4.61 -42.00
C ILE A 549 -20.59 4.02 -42.10
N THR A 550 -20.19 3.61 -43.31
CA THR A 550 -18.81 3.21 -43.63
C THR A 550 -18.22 2.23 -42.63
N SER A 551 -18.97 1.19 -42.25
CA SER A 551 -18.60 0.23 -41.21
C SER A 551 -18.79 -1.21 -41.70
N TYR A 552 -18.11 -2.17 -41.06
CA TYR A 552 -18.16 -3.56 -41.51
C TYR A 552 -18.13 -4.60 -40.39
N ALA A 553 -18.66 -5.79 -40.68
CA ALA A 553 -18.60 -6.94 -39.78
C ALA A 553 -18.00 -8.16 -40.47
N THR A 554 -17.24 -8.94 -39.69
CA THR A 554 -16.69 -10.25 -40.06
C THR A 554 -16.80 -11.22 -38.89
N GLY A 555 -16.66 -12.52 -39.14
CA GLY A 555 -16.75 -13.55 -38.11
C GLY A 555 -17.98 -14.43 -38.28
N SER A 556 -18.61 -14.81 -37.17
CA SER A 556 -19.76 -15.73 -37.18
C SER A 556 -20.81 -15.35 -36.15
N ILE A 557 -22.07 -15.59 -36.50
CA ILE A 557 -23.23 -15.39 -35.64
C ILE A 557 -23.99 -16.70 -35.48
N ALA A 558 -24.39 -16.99 -34.25
CA ALA A 558 -25.45 -17.94 -33.91
C ALA A 558 -26.56 -17.18 -33.17
N GLY A 559 -27.70 -16.99 -33.84
CA GLY A 559 -28.90 -16.36 -33.27
C GLY A 559 -30.13 -17.23 -33.47
N GLU A 560 -31.18 -17.13 -32.65
CA GLU A 560 -32.43 -17.86 -32.91
C GLU A 560 -33.34 -17.08 -33.87
N MET A 561 -33.56 -15.79 -33.60
CA MET A 561 -34.48 -14.91 -34.33
C MET A 561 -33.81 -13.59 -34.72
N ASP A 562 -34.20 -13.00 -35.86
CA ASP A 562 -33.68 -11.72 -36.36
C ASP A 562 -32.13 -11.70 -36.43
N ALA A 563 -31.55 -12.73 -37.03
CA ALA A 563 -30.10 -12.89 -37.13
C ALA A 563 -29.59 -12.27 -38.44
N GLY A 564 -28.81 -11.19 -38.32
CA GLY A 564 -28.27 -10.46 -39.47
C GLY A 564 -26.74 -10.35 -39.45
N GLY A 565 -26.10 -10.64 -40.58
CA GLY A 565 -24.65 -10.58 -40.69
C GLY A 565 -24.03 -9.21 -40.37
N PHE A 566 -24.79 -8.13 -40.48
CA PHE A 566 -24.41 -6.78 -40.09
C PHE A 566 -25.26 -6.25 -38.94
N VAL A 567 -26.59 -6.30 -39.08
CA VAL A 567 -27.53 -5.80 -38.07
C VAL A 567 -28.64 -6.82 -37.82
N GLY A 568 -29.01 -7.07 -36.56
CA GLY A 568 -30.15 -7.93 -36.24
C GLY A 568 -31.46 -7.29 -36.70
N TYR A 569 -31.82 -6.17 -36.07
CA TYR A 569 -32.99 -5.36 -36.41
C TYR A 569 -32.61 -3.91 -36.75
N ASN A 570 -33.17 -3.37 -37.83
CA ASN A 570 -32.90 -2.02 -38.31
C ASN A 570 -34.18 -1.18 -38.48
N ASP A 571 -34.31 -0.14 -37.67
CA ASP A 571 -35.20 1.02 -37.85
C ASP A 571 -34.37 2.33 -37.89
N GLY A 572 -33.14 2.22 -38.40
CA GLY A 572 -32.23 3.34 -38.63
C GLY A 572 -31.72 3.41 -40.08
N ASN A 573 -30.82 4.37 -40.35
CA ASN A 573 -30.24 4.55 -41.69
C ASN A 573 -28.86 3.90 -41.78
N ILE A 574 -28.70 2.98 -42.73
CA ILE A 574 -27.43 2.29 -42.98
C ILE A 574 -26.91 2.64 -44.37
N ALA A 575 -25.65 3.09 -44.46
CA ALA A 575 -25.04 3.46 -45.73
C ALA A 575 -23.57 3.02 -45.83
N HIS A 576 -23.21 2.48 -46.99
CA HIS A 576 -21.82 2.15 -47.32
C HIS A 576 -21.20 1.12 -46.37
N CYS A 577 -21.90 0.04 -46.10
CA CYS A 577 -21.48 -0.96 -45.12
C CYS A 577 -21.36 -2.36 -45.73
N TYR A 578 -20.65 -3.27 -45.07
CA TYR A 578 -20.63 -4.66 -45.52
C TYR A 578 -20.54 -5.70 -44.40
N ALA A 579 -21.06 -6.89 -44.71
CA ALA A 579 -20.96 -8.08 -43.88
C ALA A 579 -20.28 -9.23 -44.62
N ALA A 580 -19.20 -9.73 -44.05
CA ALA A 580 -18.58 -11.00 -44.40
C ALA A 580 -18.69 -11.97 -43.22
N VAL A 581 -19.92 -12.18 -42.75
CA VAL A 581 -20.25 -12.93 -41.53
C VAL A 581 -21.02 -14.19 -41.86
N ALA A 582 -20.56 -15.33 -41.34
CA ALA A 582 -21.33 -16.57 -41.41
C ALA A 582 -22.50 -16.50 -40.42
N VAL A 583 -23.73 -16.50 -40.92
CA VAL A 583 -24.94 -16.34 -40.11
C VAL A 583 -25.67 -17.68 -40.01
N THR A 584 -25.92 -18.12 -38.78
CA THR A 584 -26.78 -19.26 -38.47
C THR A 584 -27.94 -18.79 -37.58
N GLY A 585 -29.17 -19.13 -37.95
CA GLY A 585 -30.32 -18.97 -37.07
C GLY A 585 -31.58 -19.69 -37.50
N GLU A 586 -32.68 -19.51 -36.77
CA GLU A 586 -33.94 -20.24 -37.02
C GLU A 586 -34.90 -19.45 -37.93
N ARG A 587 -35.18 -18.18 -37.58
CA ARG A 587 -36.18 -17.31 -38.23
C ARG A 587 -35.62 -15.92 -38.51
N GLU A 588 -36.03 -15.28 -39.62
CA GLU A 588 -35.58 -13.92 -40.02
C GLU A 588 -34.05 -13.83 -40.15
N VAL A 589 -33.46 -14.73 -40.94
CA VAL A 589 -32.00 -14.81 -41.09
C VAL A 589 -31.54 -14.13 -42.38
N GLY A 590 -30.76 -13.06 -42.27
CA GLY A 590 -30.24 -12.32 -43.43
C GLY A 590 -28.72 -12.24 -43.47
N GLY A 591 -28.15 -12.32 -44.67
CA GLY A 591 -26.70 -12.15 -44.86
C GLY A 591 -26.18 -10.77 -44.44
N PHE A 592 -27.04 -9.73 -44.49
CA PHE A 592 -26.74 -8.37 -44.03
C PHE A 592 -27.63 -7.98 -42.84
N VAL A 593 -28.95 -8.13 -42.96
CA VAL A 593 -29.90 -7.69 -41.93
C VAL A 593 -30.93 -8.76 -41.60
N GLY A 594 -31.23 -9.00 -40.33
CA GLY A 594 -32.31 -9.91 -39.94
C GLY A 594 -33.67 -9.33 -40.37
N TYR A 595 -34.04 -8.21 -39.77
CA TYR A 595 -35.27 -7.46 -40.05
C TYR A 595 -34.98 -5.99 -40.36
N ASN A 596 -35.56 -5.46 -41.44
CA ASN A 596 -35.36 -4.06 -41.85
C ASN A 596 -36.67 -3.28 -42.03
N GLU A 597 -36.81 -2.13 -41.36
CA GLU A 597 -37.91 -1.17 -41.49
C GLU A 597 -37.52 0.15 -42.18
N LYS A 598 -36.21 0.42 -42.31
CA LYS A 598 -35.68 1.70 -42.81
C LYS A 598 -34.76 1.55 -44.02
N GLU A 599 -34.01 2.62 -44.31
CA GLU A 599 -33.18 2.70 -45.50
C GLU A 599 -31.83 1.99 -45.28
N ILE A 600 -31.52 1.08 -46.20
CA ILE A 600 -30.18 0.50 -46.37
C ILE A 600 -29.71 0.79 -47.79
N VAL A 601 -28.59 1.49 -47.93
CA VAL A 601 -28.06 1.92 -49.23
C VAL A 601 -26.60 1.54 -49.43
N ALA A 602 -26.25 1.19 -50.67
CA ALA A 602 -24.87 0.99 -51.10
C ALA A 602 -24.08 0.03 -50.20
N SER A 603 -24.72 -1.08 -49.80
CA SER A 603 -24.17 -2.03 -48.83
C SER A 603 -24.18 -3.46 -49.38
N TYR A 604 -23.38 -4.36 -48.79
CA TYR A 604 -23.31 -5.73 -49.31
C TYR A 604 -23.04 -6.84 -48.29
N ALA A 605 -23.46 -8.07 -48.63
CA ALA A 605 -23.20 -9.28 -47.85
C ALA A 605 -22.51 -10.39 -48.65
N THR A 606 -21.63 -11.15 -47.98
CA THR A 606 -20.89 -12.27 -48.59
C THR A 606 -20.79 -13.53 -47.74
N GLY A 607 -21.15 -13.49 -46.46
CA GLY A 607 -21.05 -14.69 -45.62
C GLY A 607 -22.20 -15.68 -45.82
N THR A 608 -21.99 -16.93 -45.43
CA THR A 608 -22.97 -18.03 -45.56
C THR A 608 -24.22 -17.76 -44.73
N VAL A 609 -25.41 -18.08 -45.24
CA VAL A 609 -26.69 -17.87 -44.53
C VAL A 609 -27.41 -19.21 -44.32
N THR A 610 -27.42 -19.68 -43.08
CA THR A 610 -28.10 -20.94 -42.67
C THR A 610 -29.30 -20.62 -41.79
N GLY A 611 -30.49 -21.05 -42.20
CA GLY A 611 -31.68 -20.98 -41.36
C GLY A 611 -32.91 -21.63 -41.97
N SER A 612 -33.97 -21.75 -41.16
CA SER A 612 -35.17 -22.54 -41.46
C SER A 612 -36.38 -21.74 -41.96
N GLU A 613 -36.56 -20.50 -41.53
CA GLU A 613 -37.71 -19.66 -41.88
C GLU A 613 -37.28 -18.23 -42.22
N TRP A 614 -37.87 -17.67 -43.30
CA TRP A 614 -37.61 -16.31 -43.79
C TRP A 614 -36.13 -15.96 -43.85
N CYS A 615 -35.40 -16.74 -44.65
CA CYS A 615 -33.96 -16.59 -44.82
C CYS A 615 -33.65 -15.99 -46.19
N GLY A 616 -32.89 -14.89 -46.24
CA GLY A 616 -32.51 -14.25 -47.49
C GLY A 616 -31.02 -13.96 -47.59
N GLY A 617 -30.52 -13.89 -48.83
CA GLY A 617 -29.10 -13.60 -49.08
C GLY A 617 -28.66 -12.22 -48.59
N PHE A 618 -29.58 -11.26 -48.50
CA PHE A 618 -29.33 -9.93 -47.95
C PHE A 618 -30.15 -9.66 -46.67
N ALA A 619 -31.48 -9.73 -46.76
CA ALA A 619 -32.38 -9.50 -45.62
C ALA A 619 -33.18 -10.77 -45.28
N GLY A 620 -33.48 -11.00 -43.99
CA GLY A 620 -34.41 -12.04 -43.54
C GLY A 620 -35.88 -11.61 -43.66
N VAL A 621 -36.18 -10.35 -43.32
CA VAL A 621 -37.42 -9.63 -43.60
C VAL A 621 -37.10 -8.18 -43.96
N ASN A 622 -37.88 -7.60 -44.88
CA ASN A 622 -37.76 -6.18 -45.25
C ASN A 622 -39.14 -5.51 -45.45
N GLU A 623 -39.40 -4.51 -44.63
CA GLU A 623 -40.50 -3.54 -44.75
C GLU A 623 -40.00 -2.13 -45.11
N GLY A 624 -38.69 -1.90 -45.05
CA GLY A 624 -38.01 -0.66 -45.45
C GLY A 624 -37.59 -0.60 -46.92
N VAL A 625 -36.63 0.29 -47.21
CA VAL A 625 -36.07 0.50 -48.56
C VAL A 625 -34.63 0.00 -48.61
N ILE A 626 -34.38 -0.99 -49.46
CA ILE A 626 -33.01 -1.44 -49.78
C ILE A 626 -32.69 -1.00 -51.20
N SER A 627 -31.63 -0.21 -51.37
CA SER A 627 -31.22 0.32 -52.68
C SER A 627 -29.72 0.21 -52.93
N ASN A 628 -29.33 0.00 -54.18
CA ASN A 628 -27.92 -0.16 -54.61
C ASN A 628 -27.12 -1.14 -53.73
N SER A 629 -27.77 -2.18 -53.22
CA SER A 629 -27.21 -3.11 -52.25
C SER A 629 -27.26 -4.54 -52.78
N TYR A 630 -26.22 -5.31 -52.47
CA TYR A 630 -25.90 -6.54 -53.17
C TYR A 630 -25.57 -7.69 -52.22
N TYR A 631 -25.75 -8.92 -52.67
CA TYR A 631 -25.21 -10.07 -51.98
C TYR A 631 -24.59 -11.07 -52.94
N ASP A 632 -23.57 -11.78 -52.49
CA ASP A 632 -22.95 -12.85 -53.24
C ASP A 632 -23.81 -14.12 -53.13
N SER A 633 -24.54 -14.44 -54.19
CA SER A 633 -25.48 -15.57 -54.23
C SER A 633 -24.80 -16.95 -54.15
N GLN A 634 -23.49 -17.02 -54.41
CA GLN A 634 -22.73 -18.27 -54.35
C GLN A 634 -22.21 -18.54 -52.95
N THR A 635 -21.72 -17.52 -52.25
CA THR A 635 -21.16 -17.67 -50.90
C THR A 635 -22.22 -17.63 -49.81
N THR A 636 -23.29 -16.84 -49.99
CA THR A 636 -24.45 -16.86 -49.08
C THR A 636 -25.22 -18.18 -49.14
N GLY A 637 -25.08 -18.94 -50.22
CA GLY A 637 -25.87 -20.15 -50.49
C GLY A 637 -27.32 -19.86 -50.91
N ARG A 638 -27.64 -18.59 -51.20
CA ARG A 638 -28.99 -18.12 -51.51
C ARG A 638 -29.05 -17.68 -52.97
N SER A 639 -29.71 -18.46 -53.81
CA SER A 639 -29.92 -18.11 -55.23
C SER A 639 -31.10 -17.15 -55.40
N GLN A 640 -31.27 -16.55 -56.58
CA GLN A 640 -32.18 -15.42 -56.89
C GLN A 640 -33.67 -15.59 -56.50
N ALA A 641 -34.09 -16.73 -55.96
CA ALA A 641 -35.47 -17.05 -55.58
C ALA A 641 -35.86 -16.68 -54.13
N ASP A 642 -34.90 -16.41 -53.23
CA ASP A 642 -35.19 -16.11 -51.82
C ASP A 642 -35.43 -14.60 -51.60
N ASN A 643 -36.70 -14.19 -51.76
CA ASN A 643 -37.32 -12.88 -51.40
C ASN A 643 -36.81 -11.60 -52.10
N GLN A 644 -35.68 -11.62 -52.83
CA GLN A 644 -35.19 -10.54 -53.72
C GLN A 644 -35.03 -9.13 -53.08
N TRP A 645 -34.90 -9.02 -51.75
CA TRP A 645 -34.75 -7.71 -51.09
C TRP A 645 -33.39 -7.02 -51.29
N GLY A 646 -32.40 -7.72 -51.85
CA GLY A 646 -31.15 -7.16 -52.36
C GLY A 646 -30.84 -7.69 -53.76
N ILE A 647 -29.86 -7.13 -54.44
CA ILE A 647 -29.52 -7.52 -55.82
C ILE A 647 -28.53 -8.70 -55.80
N PRO A 648 -28.93 -9.93 -56.18
CA PRO A 648 -28.01 -11.06 -56.23
C PRO A 648 -26.94 -10.87 -57.30
N LYS A 649 -25.70 -11.18 -56.94
CA LYS A 649 -24.56 -11.24 -57.85
C LYS A 649 -23.76 -12.51 -57.63
N THR A 650 -23.11 -13.00 -58.68
CA THR A 650 -22.11 -14.07 -58.54
C THR A 650 -20.84 -13.51 -57.90
N THR A 651 -20.00 -14.37 -57.33
CA THR A 651 -18.69 -13.98 -56.80
C THR A 651 -17.85 -13.25 -57.85
N ALA A 652 -17.91 -13.67 -59.11
CA ALA A 652 -17.19 -13.02 -60.20
C ALA A 652 -17.71 -11.59 -60.49
N GLU A 653 -19.02 -11.36 -60.38
CA GLU A 653 -19.61 -10.02 -60.54
C GLU A 653 -19.33 -9.14 -59.33
N MET A 654 -19.40 -9.67 -58.11
CA MET A 654 -19.07 -8.94 -56.87
C MET A 654 -17.61 -8.47 -56.81
N LYS A 655 -16.74 -9.03 -57.66
CA LYS A 655 -15.34 -8.62 -57.83
C LYS A 655 -15.11 -7.70 -59.02
N ARG A 656 -16.16 -7.15 -59.64
CA ARG A 656 -16.06 -6.17 -60.74
C ARG A 656 -16.61 -4.82 -60.32
N GLN A 657 -15.82 -3.76 -60.47
CA GLN A 657 -16.21 -2.40 -60.11
C GLN A 657 -17.48 -1.94 -60.85
N SER A 658 -17.64 -2.35 -62.12
CA SER A 658 -18.82 -2.01 -62.94
C SER A 658 -20.15 -2.55 -62.39
N THR A 659 -20.10 -3.54 -61.50
CA THR A 659 -21.30 -4.11 -60.85
C THR A 659 -21.95 -3.11 -59.89
N PHE A 660 -21.12 -2.27 -59.25
CA PHE A 660 -21.51 -1.33 -58.21
C PHE A 660 -21.76 0.06 -58.80
N ALA A 661 -22.63 0.14 -59.79
CA ALA A 661 -22.95 1.40 -60.45
C ALA A 661 -23.46 2.44 -59.44
N GLY A 662 -22.84 3.63 -59.43
CA GLY A 662 -23.18 4.71 -58.49
C GLY A 662 -22.40 4.71 -57.18
N TRP A 663 -21.57 3.70 -56.90
CA TRP A 663 -20.69 3.70 -55.73
C TRP A 663 -19.46 4.61 -55.95
N ASP A 664 -19.03 5.31 -54.90
CA ASP A 664 -17.84 6.16 -54.95
C ASP A 664 -16.56 5.37 -54.60
N PHE A 665 -15.85 4.93 -55.64
CA PHE A 665 -14.55 4.27 -55.52
C PHE A 665 -13.35 5.23 -55.39
N LYS A 666 -13.59 6.53 -55.23
CA LYS A 666 -12.54 7.53 -54.99
C LYS A 666 -12.36 7.83 -53.51
N SER A 667 -13.44 7.88 -52.75
CA SER A 667 -13.40 8.31 -51.34
C SER A 667 -13.99 7.33 -50.33
N ILE A 668 -14.94 6.48 -50.74
CA ILE A 668 -15.65 5.56 -49.82
C ILE A 668 -15.14 4.13 -49.99
N TRP A 669 -15.12 3.64 -51.21
CA TRP A 669 -14.76 2.27 -51.55
C TRP A 669 -13.44 2.19 -52.29
N ARG A 670 -12.81 1.03 -52.24
CA ARG A 670 -11.68 0.64 -53.11
C ARG A 670 -11.73 -0.86 -53.37
N MET A 671 -11.22 -1.29 -54.52
CA MET A 671 -11.13 -2.72 -54.84
C MET A 671 -10.04 -2.98 -55.88
N VAL A 672 -9.56 -4.22 -55.93
CA VAL A 672 -8.70 -4.70 -57.02
C VAL A 672 -9.56 -5.53 -57.97
N GLU A 673 -9.74 -5.01 -59.19
CA GLU A 673 -10.61 -5.59 -60.22
C GLU A 673 -10.33 -7.08 -60.44
N GLY A 674 -11.37 -7.91 -60.33
CA GLY A 674 -11.32 -9.36 -60.49
C GLY A 674 -10.75 -10.14 -59.30
N LEU A 675 -10.16 -9.47 -58.30
CA LEU A 675 -9.47 -10.14 -57.18
C LEU A 675 -10.23 -10.01 -55.86
N THR A 676 -10.62 -8.79 -55.48
CA THR A 676 -11.22 -8.51 -54.16
C THR A 676 -12.68 -8.06 -54.27
N TYR A 677 -13.45 -8.24 -53.19
CA TYR A 677 -14.69 -7.50 -52.97
C TYR A 677 -14.38 -6.00 -52.70
N PRO A 678 -15.35 -5.08 -52.80
CA PRO A 678 -15.19 -3.70 -52.36
C PRO A 678 -14.85 -3.59 -50.88
N ARG A 679 -13.80 -2.87 -50.53
CA ARG A 679 -13.42 -2.57 -49.15
C ARG A 679 -13.52 -1.09 -48.90
N LEU A 680 -13.71 -0.72 -47.64
CA LEU A 680 -13.77 0.67 -47.25
C LEU A 680 -12.39 1.31 -47.37
N HIS A 681 -12.37 2.58 -47.76
CA HIS A 681 -11.12 3.29 -48.04
C HIS A 681 -10.27 3.49 -46.79
N TRP A 682 -10.89 3.59 -45.61
CA TRP A 682 -10.21 3.78 -44.33
C TRP A 682 -9.61 2.49 -43.73
N GLU A 683 -9.95 1.31 -44.26
CA GLU A 683 -9.35 0.06 -43.78
C GLU A 683 -7.81 0.09 -43.96
N ASP A 684 -7.06 -0.62 -43.12
CA ASP A 684 -5.63 -0.82 -43.35
C ASP A 684 -5.39 -1.83 -44.48
N TRP A 685 -4.42 -1.56 -45.37
CA TRP A 685 -4.07 -2.44 -46.50
C TRP A 685 -2.55 -2.58 -46.60
N ALA A 686 -2.03 -3.80 -46.47
CA ALA A 686 -0.66 -4.13 -46.84
C ALA A 686 -0.63 -4.55 -48.31
N TRP A 687 0.15 -3.84 -49.14
CA TRP A 687 0.32 -4.13 -50.57
C TRP A 687 1.06 -5.44 -50.83
#